data_AF-A0A5B9DML1-F1
#
_entry.id   AF-A0A5B9DML1-F1
#
_cell.length_a   1.000
_cell.length_b   1.000
_cell.length_c   1.000
_cell.angle_alpha   90.00
_cell.angle_beta   90.00
_cell.angle_gamma   90.00
#
_symmetry.space_group_name_H-M   'P 1'
#
loop_
_entity.id
_entity.type
_entity.pdbx_description
1 polymer ?
#
loop_
_entity_poly.entity_id
_entity_poly.type
_entity_poly.pdbx_seq_one_letter_code
_entity_poly.pdbx_strand_id
1 'polypeptide(L)'
;MTRILSGTATVVAGDRTVAFSGPPLSDANCPVDGSVVLAGAAYFIASRTDTSHFELTRDYEGTDGTVSCEIDPLNANAINLVKVARQITEYNAKLALADAYGKGLFYECIGFTGANDPGPGKLARNAAAWSDTTEIYMDVLDAGGHEQGALIDLARAGTAYIVRAIDTGAYAAFILSAAPVNMGPDEWRKISLEYVDGDGIIADGELVAVEWNRKGEQGDSFAADAEVDTLAERDAFEDEAAGFVLKVNDVGDGRAAFYTMGTGGAADWGTPAYLTGSKGDQGDPGDKGWSPKLVGVSDGERRVLMLDSYVGGAGVPPTANVGEYLKADGTFTADIAEAENYRGPPGTGNGTVIGPPSSVAGHLAVFSDATGELIEDSGKTVADLVPAGYDDLLISVSLLALQVADNSNAALFLGATGNRVADSFDALTYVDVAGATDLDTSVAGVLKPSRAAGTITYNGGNPPAATPVNGWNGVTFIQLVAALTNGATYASLGAFLTNSATVQVKIVKRTSAGNFDVVADTGAVSHPGGGWADFPITPFIIPGTGAYYVGTYFQTDSTTAFDTGVNRIRYSGNPTGTGNSGAEASGSSPAARATTLGAIQNLTVRSSAFVAAVAPTKMTALLCVKEVDAAVAGTDYTLECSRDGGTTWAAMALTELFTSSSPTASVRVVEADETDVSGQPSGTAPRWRFKTLNTKAVELHAACLYWS
;
A
#
# COMPACT_ATOMS: atom_id res chain seq x y z
N MET A 1 -7.21 -31.98 20.81
CA MET A 1 -6.19 -32.86 20.20
C MET A 1 -6.93 -33.98 19.50
N THR A 2 -7.15 -33.81 18.20
CA THR A 2 -7.59 -34.88 17.31
C THR A 2 -6.49 -35.95 17.30
N ARG A 3 -6.87 -37.20 17.55
CA ARG A 3 -5.95 -38.33 17.70
C ARG A 3 -5.28 -38.61 16.35
N ILE A 4 -3.94 -38.74 16.33
CA ILE A 4 -3.18 -39.15 15.14
C ILE A 4 -3.80 -40.45 14.58
N LEU A 5 -4.05 -40.47 13.28
CA LEU A 5 -4.62 -41.62 12.61
C LEU A 5 -3.46 -42.52 12.14
N SER A 6 -3.34 -43.72 12.72
CA SER A 6 -2.27 -44.67 12.39
C SER A 6 -2.84 -45.89 11.68
N GLY A 7 -2.11 -46.40 10.70
CA GLY A 7 -2.45 -47.60 9.93
C GLY A 7 -1.27 -48.08 9.07
N THR A 8 -1.57 -48.86 8.04
CA THR A 8 -0.60 -49.18 6.99
C THR A 8 -1.05 -48.59 5.66
N ALA A 9 -0.13 -48.42 4.72
CA ALA A 9 -0.41 -47.95 3.38
C ALA A 9 0.27 -48.83 2.33
N THR A 10 -0.45 -49.17 1.26
CA THR A 10 0.15 -49.73 0.05
C THR A 10 0.58 -48.58 -0.86
N VAL A 11 1.87 -48.58 -1.23
CA VAL A 11 2.55 -47.53 -1.98
C VAL A 11 3.38 -48.12 -3.11
N VAL A 12 3.57 -47.35 -4.18
CA VAL A 12 4.40 -47.68 -5.34
C VAL A 12 5.41 -46.55 -5.53
N ALA A 13 6.69 -46.89 -5.71
CA ALA A 13 7.75 -45.94 -5.96
C ALA A 13 7.47 -45.15 -7.25
N GLY A 14 7.56 -43.82 -7.18
CA GLY A 14 7.24 -42.95 -8.31
C GLY A 14 5.74 -42.71 -8.54
N ASP A 15 4.85 -43.27 -7.72
CA ASP A 15 3.41 -42.97 -7.73
C ASP A 15 3.04 -42.02 -6.57
N ARG A 16 1.96 -41.27 -6.76
CA ARG A 16 1.37 -40.39 -5.74
C ARG A 16 0.19 -41.03 -5.02
N THR A 17 -0.35 -42.11 -5.56
CA THR A 17 -1.54 -42.78 -5.02
C THR A 17 -1.16 -43.62 -3.81
N VAL A 18 -1.89 -43.45 -2.71
CA VAL A 18 -1.68 -44.18 -1.47
C VAL A 18 -2.97 -44.86 -1.05
N ALA A 19 -2.93 -46.20 -0.90
CA ALA A 19 -4.05 -46.98 -0.40
C ALA A 19 -3.88 -47.25 1.09
N PHE A 20 -4.65 -46.54 1.92
CA PHE A 20 -4.61 -46.62 3.38
C PHE A 20 -5.48 -47.76 3.93
N SER A 21 -4.89 -48.57 4.81
CA SER A 21 -5.55 -49.62 5.57
C SER A 21 -5.59 -49.24 7.05
N GLY A 22 -6.73 -48.70 7.48
CA GLY A 22 -6.99 -48.19 8.82
C GLY A 22 -8.44 -47.71 8.96
N PRO A 23 -8.77 -46.88 9.96
CA PRO A 23 -10.11 -46.29 10.07
C PRO A 23 -10.44 -45.42 8.84
N PRO A 24 -11.74 -45.29 8.45
CA PRO A 24 -12.13 -44.55 7.26
C PRO A 24 -11.61 -43.12 7.22
N LEU A 25 -11.10 -42.71 6.05
CA LEU A 25 -10.65 -41.35 5.79
C LEU A 25 -11.85 -40.40 5.61
N SER A 26 -11.72 -39.18 6.12
CA SER A 26 -12.73 -38.12 6.17
C SER A 26 -12.05 -36.75 6.22
N ASP A 27 -12.78 -35.65 5.99
CA ASP A 27 -12.18 -34.30 5.97
C ASP A 27 -11.59 -33.90 7.32
N ALA A 28 -12.07 -34.53 8.40
CA ALA A 28 -11.61 -34.26 9.76
C ALA A 28 -10.30 -34.97 10.13
N ASN A 29 -9.99 -36.13 9.51
CA ASN A 29 -8.82 -36.95 9.86
C ASN A 29 -7.81 -37.13 8.71
N CYS A 30 -8.18 -36.74 7.49
CA CYS A 30 -7.34 -36.72 6.30
C CYS A 30 -7.72 -35.48 5.47
N PRO A 31 -7.45 -34.27 5.99
CA PRO A 31 -7.70 -33.04 5.26
C PRO A 31 -6.71 -32.90 4.09
N VAL A 32 -7.15 -32.23 3.03
CA VAL A 32 -6.24 -31.75 1.98
C VAL A 32 -5.20 -30.82 2.60
N ASP A 33 -3.96 -30.93 2.15
CA ASP A 33 -2.75 -30.32 2.71
C ASP A 33 -2.38 -30.81 4.13
N GLY A 34 -3.03 -31.84 4.64
CA GLY A 34 -2.64 -32.52 5.88
C GLY A 34 -1.28 -33.23 5.73
N SER A 35 -0.51 -33.33 6.82
CA SER A 35 0.75 -34.05 6.82
C SER A 35 0.54 -35.54 7.03
N VAL A 36 1.27 -36.35 6.25
CA VAL A 36 1.30 -37.80 6.36
C VAL A 36 2.73 -38.31 6.40
N VAL A 37 3.01 -39.25 7.28
CA VAL A 37 4.31 -39.91 7.39
C VAL A 37 4.19 -41.34 6.86
N LEU A 38 4.97 -41.67 5.84
CA LEU A 38 5.02 -42.98 5.21
C LEU A 38 6.43 -43.57 5.39
N ALA A 39 6.54 -44.73 6.03
CA ALA A 39 7.84 -45.36 6.34
C ALA A 39 8.86 -44.43 7.05
N GLY A 40 8.38 -43.43 7.80
CA GLY A 40 9.21 -42.45 8.50
C GLY A 40 9.58 -41.20 7.67
N ALA A 41 9.21 -41.13 6.39
CA ALA A 41 9.37 -39.94 5.56
C ALA A 41 8.08 -39.11 5.53
N ALA A 42 8.20 -37.78 5.62
CA ALA A 42 7.07 -36.87 5.64
C ALA A 42 6.66 -36.44 4.22
N TYR A 43 5.34 -36.44 4.00
CA TYR A 43 4.66 -36.00 2.79
C TYR A 43 3.41 -35.19 3.15
N PHE A 44 2.75 -34.63 2.13
CA PHE A 44 1.48 -33.93 2.27
C PHE A 44 0.43 -34.54 1.36
N ILE A 45 -0.83 -34.46 1.81
CA ILE A 45 -1.99 -34.99 1.11
C ILE A 45 -2.46 -33.96 0.08
N ALA A 46 -2.31 -34.24 -1.20
CA ALA A 46 -2.80 -33.41 -2.30
C ALA A 46 -4.33 -33.48 -2.43
N SER A 47 -4.90 -34.68 -2.32
CA SER A 47 -6.33 -34.90 -2.42
C SER A 47 -6.72 -36.20 -1.72
N ARG A 48 -7.96 -36.28 -1.23
CA ARG A 48 -8.56 -37.55 -0.79
C ARG A 48 -9.50 -38.03 -1.89
N THR A 49 -9.26 -39.22 -2.41
CA THR A 49 -10.05 -39.76 -3.53
C THR A 49 -11.25 -40.57 -3.05
N ASP A 50 -11.11 -41.32 -1.94
CA ASP A 50 -12.21 -42.02 -1.28
C ASP A 50 -11.95 -42.26 0.23
N THR A 51 -12.69 -43.15 0.87
CA THR A 51 -12.55 -43.46 2.31
C THR A 51 -11.31 -44.28 2.67
N SER A 52 -10.51 -44.68 1.69
CA SER A 52 -9.33 -45.55 1.78
C SER A 52 -8.16 -45.11 0.91
N HIS A 53 -8.33 -44.12 0.03
CA HIS A 53 -7.28 -43.63 -0.87
C HIS A 53 -7.08 -42.12 -0.76
N PHE A 54 -5.83 -41.69 -0.90
CA PHE A 54 -5.45 -40.29 -1.04
C PHE A 54 -4.22 -40.16 -1.95
N GLU A 55 -3.98 -38.95 -2.46
CA GLU A 55 -2.84 -38.63 -3.30
C GLU A 55 -1.83 -37.76 -2.55
N LEU A 56 -0.54 -37.94 -2.84
CA LEU A 56 0.55 -37.12 -2.32
C LEU A 56 0.82 -35.90 -3.21
N THR A 57 1.36 -34.83 -2.61
CA THR A 57 1.79 -33.63 -3.37
C THR A 57 3.05 -33.86 -4.22
N ARG A 58 3.79 -34.94 -3.96
CA ARG A 58 4.97 -35.38 -4.73
C ARG A 58 5.01 -36.90 -4.78
N ASP A 59 5.78 -37.44 -5.72
CA ASP A 59 5.92 -38.88 -5.91
C ASP A 59 6.52 -39.54 -4.67
N TYR A 60 6.08 -40.76 -4.35
CA TYR A 60 6.63 -41.52 -3.23
C TYR A 60 8.05 -42.01 -3.56
N GLU A 61 9.03 -41.62 -2.74
CA GLU A 61 10.46 -41.86 -2.98
C GLU A 61 10.96 -43.18 -2.35
N GLY A 62 10.09 -43.91 -1.64
CA GLY A 62 10.43 -45.20 -1.01
C GLY A 62 10.30 -46.39 -1.96
N THR A 63 10.40 -47.61 -1.42
CA THR A 63 10.22 -48.86 -2.18
C THR A 63 8.75 -49.30 -2.21
N ASP A 64 8.35 -49.98 -3.27
CA ASP A 64 7.04 -50.63 -3.40
C ASP A 64 6.71 -51.53 -2.20
N GLY A 65 5.45 -51.50 -1.76
CA GLY A 65 4.95 -52.45 -0.77
C GLY A 65 4.03 -51.83 0.26
N THR A 66 3.91 -52.50 1.40
CA THR A 66 3.09 -52.05 2.54
C THR A 66 3.99 -51.39 3.59
N VAL A 67 3.71 -50.14 3.92
CA VAL A 67 4.50 -49.32 4.86
C VAL A 67 3.64 -48.82 6.02
N SER A 68 4.29 -48.38 7.10
CA SER A 68 3.59 -47.65 8.17
C SER A 68 3.08 -46.31 7.65
N CYS A 69 1.87 -45.92 8.06
CA CYS A 69 1.25 -44.66 7.70
C CYS A 69 0.67 -43.97 8.93
N GLU A 70 1.07 -42.72 9.16
CA GLU A 70 0.53 -41.87 10.22
C GLU A 70 0.06 -40.55 9.61
N ILE A 71 -1.22 -40.20 9.81
CA ILE A 71 -1.83 -38.96 9.33
C ILE A 71 -2.07 -38.05 10.55
N ASP A 72 -1.51 -36.85 10.51
CA ASP A 72 -1.73 -35.84 11.54
C ASP A 72 -2.94 -34.96 11.18
N PRO A 73 -4.04 -35.00 11.96
CA PRO A 73 -5.17 -34.12 11.77
C PRO A 73 -4.83 -32.70 12.25
N LEU A 74 -4.12 -31.96 11.41
CA LEU A 74 -3.87 -30.54 11.59
C LEU A 74 -5.21 -29.78 11.66
N ASN A 75 -5.35 -28.88 12.65
CA ASN A 75 -6.53 -28.02 12.72
C ASN A 75 -6.50 -26.99 11.57
N ALA A 76 -7.65 -26.39 11.26
CA ALA A 76 -7.79 -25.44 10.15
C ALA A 76 -6.78 -24.27 10.21
N ASN A 77 -6.43 -23.83 11.42
CA ASN A 77 -5.45 -22.75 11.62
C ASN A 77 -4.02 -23.20 11.27
N ALA A 78 -3.63 -24.42 11.62
CA ALA A 78 -2.34 -25.00 11.26
C ALA A 78 -2.24 -25.24 9.74
N ILE A 79 -3.32 -25.71 9.11
CA ILE A 79 -3.39 -25.84 7.64
C ILE A 79 -3.22 -24.48 6.97
N ASN A 80 -3.89 -23.44 7.47
CA ASN A 80 -3.75 -22.08 6.93
C ASN A 80 -2.32 -21.55 7.12
N LEU A 81 -1.68 -21.81 8.25
CA LEU A 81 -0.28 -21.40 8.48
C LEU A 81 0.68 -22.08 7.50
N VAL A 82 0.49 -23.37 7.23
CA VAL A 82 1.28 -24.11 6.23
C VAL A 82 1.04 -23.57 4.81
N LYS A 83 -0.21 -23.22 4.46
CA LYS A 83 -0.54 -22.59 3.17
C LYS A 83 0.15 -21.24 3.00
N VAL A 84 0.11 -20.40 4.04
CA VAL A 84 0.79 -19.10 4.05
C VAL A 84 2.31 -19.29 3.92
N ALA A 85 2.90 -20.22 4.66
CA ALA A 85 4.33 -20.52 4.54
C ALA A 85 4.72 -20.96 3.11
N ARG A 86 3.91 -21.80 2.45
CA ARG A 86 4.14 -22.21 1.06
C ARG A 86 4.05 -21.04 0.09
N GLN A 87 3.03 -20.21 0.24
CA GLN A 87 2.88 -19.00 -0.58
C GLN A 87 4.06 -18.04 -0.41
N ILE A 88 4.56 -17.86 0.82
CA ILE A 88 5.75 -17.03 1.08
C ILE A 88 6.96 -17.60 0.34
N THR A 89 7.20 -18.92 0.39
CA THR A 89 8.29 -19.56 -0.36
C THR A 89 8.15 -19.38 -1.88
N GLU A 90 6.95 -19.57 -2.43
CA GLU A 90 6.67 -19.35 -3.85
C GLU A 90 6.88 -17.88 -4.25
N TYR A 91 6.44 -16.93 -3.42
CA TYR A 91 6.66 -15.50 -3.64
C TYR A 91 8.14 -15.12 -3.55
N ASN A 92 8.89 -15.70 -2.62
CA ASN A 92 10.34 -15.48 -2.53
C ASN A 92 11.07 -16.02 -3.77
N ALA A 93 10.66 -17.18 -4.30
CA ALA A 93 11.22 -17.71 -5.55
C ALA A 93 10.90 -16.80 -6.74
N LYS A 94 9.66 -16.28 -6.83
CA LYS A 94 9.26 -15.32 -7.88
C LYS A 94 9.96 -13.97 -7.73
N LEU A 95 10.20 -13.51 -6.51
CA LEU A 95 10.91 -12.26 -6.23
C LEU A 95 12.39 -12.40 -6.58
N ALA A 96 13.01 -13.53 -6.25
CA ALA A 96 14.38 -13.85 -6.67
C ALA A 96 14.48 -13.92 -8.20
N LEU A 97 13.49 -14.52 -8.86
CA LEU A 97 13.42 -14.54 -10.33
C LEU A 97 13.21 -13.14 -10.93
N ALA A 98 12.39 -12.29 -10.31
CA ALA A 98 12.18 -10.91 -10.74
C ALA A 98 13.40 -10.01 -10.50
N ASP A 99 14.09 -10.17 -9.37
CA ASP A 99 15.36 -9.49 -9.06
C ASP A 99 16.48 -10.01 -9.97
N ALA A 100 16.45 -11.29 -10.33
CA ALA A 100 17.30 -11.85 -11.37
C ALA A 100 17.00 -11.15 -12.70
N TYR A 101 15.76 -11.18 -13.23
CA TYR A 101 15.39 -10.56 -14.51
C TYR A 101 15.74 -9.05 -14.63
N GLY A 102 15.93 -8.34 -13.52
CA GLY A 102 16.37 -6.94 -13.52
C GLY A 102 17.87 -6.70 -13.73
N LYS A 103 18.72 -7.75 -13.77
CA LYS A 103 20.18 -7.62 -13.59
C LYS A 103 21.09 -8.07 -14.75
N GLY A 104 20.62 -8.52 -15.91
CA GLY A 104 21.52 -8.85 -17.04
C GLY A 104 21.00 -9.89 -18.02
N LEU A 105 21.89 -10.51 -18.81
CA LEU A 105 21.56 -11.68 -19.63
C LEU A 105 21.73 -12.99 -18.83
N PHE A 106 20.88 -13.99 -19.01
CA PHE A 106 20.88 -15.23 -18.20
C PHE A 106 21.34 -16.46 -18.97
N TYR A 107 22.25 -17.23 -18.39
CA TYR A 107 22.75 -18.46 -19.00
C TYR A 107 22.99 -19.54 -17.95
N GLU A 108 22.90 -20.81 -18.36
CA GLU A 108 23.44 -21.93 -17.58
C GLU A 108 24.94 -22.08 -17.91
N CYS A 109 25.81 -22.03 -16.89
CA CYS A 109 27.24 -22.25 -17.08
C CYS A 109 27.52 -23.75 -17.18
N ILE A 110 27.81 -24.27 -18.37
CA ILE A 110 28.00 -25.72 -18.59
C ILE A 110 29.45 -26.20 -18.47
N GLY A 111 30.34 -25.33 -18.02
CA GLY A 111 31.77 -25.60 -17.88
C GLY A 111 32.57 -25.23 -19.12
N PHE A 112 33.65 -25.97 -19.40
CA PHE A 112 34.53 -25.65 -20.51
C PHE A 112 34.22 -26.49 -21.76
N THR A 113 34.10 -25.82 -22.90
CA THR A 113 33.95 -26.44 -24.22
C THR A 113 35.05 -25.91 -25.13
N GLY A 114 35.45 -26.68 -26.15
CA GLY A 114 36.19 -26.08 -27.27
C GLY A 114 35.33 -25.04 -27.97
N ALA A 115 35.88 -24.30 -28.94
CA ALA A 115 35.17 -23.27 -29.71
C ALA A 115 34.00 -23.85 -30.54
N ASN A 116 32.90 -24.17 -29.86
CA ASN A 116 31.69 -24.82 -30.33
C ASN A 116 30.48 -24.15 -29.65
N ASP A 117 29.32 -24.31 -30.27
CA ASP A 117 28.04 -23.89 -29.71
C ASP A 117 27.79 -24.54 -28.33
N PRO A 118 27.56 -23.76 -27.25
CA PRO A 118 27.18 -24.28 -25.94
C PRO A 118 25.73 -24.83 -25.91
N GLY A 119 24.91 -24.46 -26.88
CA GLY A 119 23.49 -24.79 -27.01
C GLY A 119 22.57 -23.75 -26.38
N PRO A 120 21.25 -23.81 -26.68
CA PRO A 120 20.28 -22.81 -26.26
C PRO A 120 20.31 -22.48 -24.76
N GLY A 121 20.44 -21.20 -24.42
CA GLY A 121 20.43 -20.75 -23.03
C GLY A 121 21.70 -21.04 -22.23
N LYS A 122 22.80 -21.41 -22.89
CA LYS A 122 24.02 -21.85 -22.22
C LYS A 122 25.22 -20.94 -22.50
N LEU A 123 26.11 -20.93 -21.52
CA LEU A 123 27.40 -20.25 -21.56
C LEU A 123 28.50 -21.27 -21.25
N ALA A 124 29.56 -21.24 -22.05
CA ALA A 124 30.75 -22.06 -21.84
C ALA A 124 32.02 -21.22 -21.89
N ARG A 125 33.11 -21.77 -21.36
CA ARG A 125 34.43 -21.12 -21.28
C ARG A 125 35.49 -21.98 -21.97
N ASN A 126 36.63 -21.39 -22.34
CA ASN A 126 37.72 -22.15 -22.97
C ASN A 126 38.74 -22.76 -21.98
N ALA A 127 38.62 -22.47 -20.68
CA ALA A 127 39.50 -22.98 -19.64
C ALA A 127 38.71 -23.48 -18.42
N ALA A 128 39.31 -24.37 -17.64
CA ALA A 128 38.67 -24.93 -16.44
C ALA A 128 38.59 -23.93 -15.27
N ALA A 129 39.58 -23.03 -15.15
CA ALA A 129 39.61 -21.97 -14.15
C ALA A 129 39.10 -20.66 -14.75
N TRP A 130 38.29 -19.91 -14.00
CA TRP A 130 37.81 -18.59 -14.41
C TRP A 130 38.96 -17.58 -14.60
N SER A 131 40.02 -17.69 -13.81
CA SER A 131 41.23 -16.86 -13.93
C SER A 131 42.00 -17.06 -15.24
N ASP A 132 41.88 -18.25 -15.82
CA ASP A 132 42.63 -18.66 -17.02
C ASP A 132 41.75 -18.58 -18.29
N THR A 133 40.49 -18.18 -18.13
CA THR A 133 39.53 -18.09 -19.22
C THR A 133 39.84 -16.87 -20.08
N THR A 134 40.08 -17.10 -21.37
CA THR A 134 40.37 -16.04 -22.36
C THR A 134 39.30 -15.93 -23.44
N GLU A 135 38.39 -16.91 -23.50
CA GLU A 135 37.22 -16.91 -24.38
C GLU A 135 36.01 -17.48 -23.65
N ILE A 136 34.87 -16.83 -23.82
CA ILE A 136 33.54 -17.32 -23.43
C ILE A 136 32.70 -17.51 -24.71
N TYR A 137 31.92 -18.58 -24.74
CA TYR A 137 30.99 -18.91 -25.81
C TYR A 137 29.57 -18.80 -25.27
N MET A 138 28.73 -17.97 -25.91
CA MET A 138 27.37 -17.68 -25.45
C MET A 138 26.39 -17.90 -26.58
N ASP A 139 25.30 -18.60 -26.30
CA ASP A 139 24.16 -18.71 -27.22
C ASP A 139 23.43 -17.36 -27.35
N VAL A 140 22.74 -17.11 -28.48
CA VAL A 140 21.90 -15.90 -28.60
C VAL A 140 20.62 -16.01 -27.79
N LEU A 141 20.14 -17.21 -27.49
CA LEU A 141 19.04 -17.41 -26.57
C LEU A 141 19.56 -17.41 -25.14
N ASP A 142 18.93 -16.64 -24.27
CA ASP A 142 19.13 -16.78 -22.83
C ASP A 142 18.47 -18.06 -22.29
N ALA A 143 18.72 -18.38 -21.02
CA ALA A 143 18.13 -19.53 -20.34
C ALA A 143 16.57 -19.50 -20.29
N GLY A 144 15.95 -18.34 -20.56
CA GLY A 144 14.50 -18.17 -20.70
C GLY A 144 14.00 -18.36 -22.15
N GLY A 145 14.88 -18.52 -23.12
CA GLY A 145 14.56 -18.68 -24.55
C GLY A 145 14.34 -17.37 -25.30
N HIS A 146 14.77 -16.23 -24.77
CA HIS A 146 14.69 -14.93 -25.45
C HIS A 146 15.95 -14.64 -26.26
N GLU A 147 15.80 -14.00 -27.42
CA GLU A 147 16.92 -13.60 -28.30
C GLU A 147 17.65 -12.38 -27.75
N GLN A 148 18.98 -12.50 -27.62
CA GLN A 148 19.89 -11.53 -27.00
C GLN A 148 21.09 -11.19 -27.92
N GLY A 149 21.15 -11.75 -29.13
CA GLY A 149 22.31 -11.63 -30.02
C GLY A 149 22.63 -10.18 -30.37
N ALA A 150 21.59 -9.38 -30.65
CA ALA A 150 21.78 -7.95 -30.89
C ALA A 150 22.41 -7.25 -29.68
N LEU A 151 22.00 -7.60 -28.45
CA LEU A 151 22.53 -6.99 -27.22
C LEU A 151 23.98 -7.40 -26.96
N ILE A 152 24.33 -8.67 -27.19
CA ILE A 152 25.71 -9.15 -27.07
C ILE A 152 26.61 -8.39 -28.07
N ASP A 153 26.13 -8.17 -29.30
CA ASP A 153 26.86 -7.47 -30.36
C ASP A 153 27.11 -5.98 -30.10
N LEU A 154 26.44 -5.36 -29.11
CA LEU A 154 26.72 -3.99 -28.70
C LEU A 154 28.05 -3.87 -27.91
N ALA A 155 28.60 -4.97 -27.40
CA ALA A 155 29.85 -4.97 -26.67
C ALA A 155 31.07 -4.75 -27.60
N ARG A 156 32.09 -4.04 -27.12
CA ARG A 156 33.35 -3.77 -27.85
C ARG A 156 34.56 -4.05 -26.97
N ALA A 157 35.75 -4.08 -27.57
CA ALA A 157 37.01 -4.12 -26.84
C ALA A 157 37.03 -3.03 -25.75
N GLY A 158 37.45 -3.37 -24.53
CA GLY A 158 37.43 -2.49 -23.37
C GLY A 158 36.14 -2.52 -22.54
N THR A 159 35.09 -3.23 -22.95
CA THR A 159 33.87 -3.42 -22.15
C THR A 159 34.17 -4.30 -20.95
N ALA A 160 33.72 -3.88 -19.75
CA ALA A 160 33.81 -4.71 -18.56
C ALA A 160 32.67 -5.72 -18.57
N TYR A 161 33.01 -7.01 -18.45
CA TYR A 161 32.08 -8.13 -18.46
C TYR A 161 32.16 -8.83 -17.10
N ILE A 162 31.03 -9.02 -16.43
CA ILE A 162 30.98 -9.66 -15.11
C ILE A 162 30.01 -10.83 -15.22
N VAL A 163 30.52 -12.04 -14.98
CA VAL A 163 29.71 -13.25 -14.87
C VAL A 163 29.49 -13.51 -13.38
N ARG A 164 28.23 -13.57 -12.95
CA ARG A 164 27.86 -13.76 -11.54
C ARG A 164 26.93 -14.96 -11.38
N ALA A 165 27.26 -15.85 -10.45
CA ALA A 165 26.38 -16.92 -10.01
C ALA A 165 25.14 -16.37 -9.28
N ILE A 166 23.96 -16.86 -9.65
CA ILE A 166 22.70 -16.43 -9.03
C ILE A 166 22.56 -16.98 -7.61
N ASP A 167 22.88 -18.26 -7.40
CA ASP A 167 22.64 -18.94 -6.13
C ASP A 167 23.71 -18.62 -5.08
N THR A 168 24.96 -18.53 -5.50
CA THR A 168 26.11 -18.34 -4.57
C THR A 168 26.62 -16.91 -4.49
N GLY A 169 26.29 -16.06 -5.48
CA GLY A 169 26.80 -14.69 -5.59
C GLY A 169 28.28 -14.58 -6.02
N ALA A 170 28.95 -15.72 -6.26
CA ALA A 170 30.31 -15.78 -6.80
C ALA A 170 30.39 -15.02 -8.14
N TYR A 171 31.54 -14.41 -8.44
CA TYR A 171 31.71 -13.66 -9.67
C TYR A 171 33.09 -13.83 -10.32
N ALA A 172 33.14 -13.63 -11.63
CA ALA A 172 34.36 -13.47 -12.42
C ALA A 172 34.21 -12.24 -13.32
N ALA A 173 35.17 -11.33 -13.25
CA ALA A 173 35.20 -10.07 -13.98
C ALA A 173 36.30 -10.07 -15.04
N PHE A 174 35.97 -9.54 -16.21
CA PHE A 174 36.78 -9.54 -17.41
C PHE A 174 36.75 -8.19 -18.11
N ILE A 175 37.78 -7.90 -18.90
CA ILE A 175 37.73 -6.89 -19.96
C ILE A 175 37.70 -7.59 -21.31
N LEU A 176 36.78 -7.20 -22.19
CA LEU A 176 36.77 -7.69 -23.57
C LEU A 176 38.04 -7.24 -24.31
N SER A 177 38.78 -8.18 -24.88
CA SER A 177 39.98 -7.90 -25.70
C SER A 177 39.63 -7.61 -27.16
N ALA A 178 38.46 -8.04 -27.63
CA ALA A 178 37.92 -7.77 -28.95
C ALA A 178 36.39 -7.67 -28.92
N ALA A 179 35.78 -7.17 -30.00
CA ALA A 179 34.33 -7.26 -30.16
C ALA A 179 33.87 -8.72 -30.29
N PRO A 180 32.67 -9.09 -29.81
CA PRO A 180 32.13 -10.43 -29.98
C PRO A 180 32.08 -10.85 -31.45
N VAL A 181 32.47 -12.08 -31.74
CA VAL A 181 32.48 -12.64 -33.09
C VAL A 181 31.30 -13.58 -33.25
N ASN A 182 30.49 -13.34 -34.29
CA ASN A 182 29.47 -14.29 -34.71
C ASN A 182 30.14 -15.50 -35.38
N MET A 183 29.89 -16.69 -34.82
CA MET A 183 30.60 -17.91 -35.18
C MET A 183 29.87 -18.82 -36.19
N GLY A 184 28.78 -18.37 -36.81
CA GLY A 184 28.16 -19.08 -37.94
C GLY A 184 26.63 -19.14 -37.90
N PRO A 185 26.02 -20.09 -38.65
CA PRO A 185 24.57 -20.16 -38.85
C PRO A 185 23.76 -20.53 -37.59
N ASP A 186 24.43 -21.03 -36.54
CA ASP A 186 23.83 -21.50 -35.28
C ASP A 186 23.67 -20.37 -34.23
N GLU A 187 23.79 -19.10 -34.65
CA GLU A 187 23.47 -17.91 -33.83
C GLU A 187 24.08 -17.96 -32.41
N TRP A 188 25.40 -18.08 -32.27
CA TRP A 188 26.10 -17.90 -30.97
C TRP A 188 27.29 -16.95 -31.12
N ARG A 189 27.83 -16.47 -30.00
CA ARG A 189 28.90 -15.48 -29.94
C ARG A 189 30.12 -16.02 -29.22
N LYS A 190 31.28 -15.80 -29.84
CA LYS A 190 32.58 -15.95 -29.19
C LYS A 190 33.03 -14.60 -28.65
N ILE A 191 33.26 -14.53 -27.35
CA ILE A 191 33.69 -13.32 -26.65
C ILE A 191 35.14 -13.54 -26.20
N SER A 192 36.06 -12.74 -26.73
CA SER A 192 37.47 -12.75 -26.33
C SER A 192 37.71 -11.75 -25.19
N LEU A 193 38.42 -12.19 -24.16
CA LEU A 193 38.45 -11.51 -22.86
C LEU A 193 39.76 -11.73 -22.10
N GLU A 194 40.06 -10.80 -21.21
CA GLU A 194 41.18 -10.81 -20.28
C GLU A 194 40.64 -10.77 -18.85
N TYR A 195 41.08 -11.70 -18.01
CA TYR A 195 40.65 -11.78 -16.62
C TYR A 195 41.14 -10.60 -15.80
N VAL A 196 40.26 -10.05 -14.96
CA VAL A 196 40.58 -8.93 -14.05
C VAL A 196 40.62 -9.41 -12.61
N ASP A 197 39.51 -9.99 -12.14
CA ASP A 197 39.30 -10.34 -10.74
C ASP A 197 38.12 -11.32 -10.60
N GLY A 198 37.97 -11.93 -9.43
CA GLY A 198 36.88 -12.86 -9.15
C GLY A 198 36.87 -13.31 -7.69
N ASP A 199 35.68 -13.64 -7.20
CA ASP A 199 35.47 -14.14 -5.84
C ASP A 199 34.50 -15.33 -5.85
N GLY A 200 34.80 -16.33 -5.04
CA GLY A 200 34.06 -17.60 -4.99
C GLY A 200 34.30 -18.53 -6.18
N ILE A 201 33.48 -19.58 -6.28
CA ILE A 201 33.54 -20.60 -7.35
C ILE A 201 32.16 -20.64 -8.00
N ILE A 202 32.06 -20.28 -9.27
CA ILE A 202 30.88 -20.53 -10.10
C ILE A 202 30.99 -21.96 -10.62
N ALA A 203 30.06 -22.82 -10.24
CA ALA A 203 30.06 -24.24 -10.55
C ALA A 203 29.43 -24.54 -11.92
N ASP A 204 29.80 -25.68 -12.51
CA ASP A 204 29.16 -26.15 -13.73
C ASP A 204 27.71 -26.61 -13.41
N GLY A 205 26.75 -26.25 -14.26
CA GLY A 205 25.31 -26.42 -14.06
C GLY A 205 24.64 -25.29 -13.26
N GLU A 206 25.39 -24.29 -12.82
CA GLU A 206 24.86 -23.13 -12.09
C GLU A 206 24.29 -22.08 -13.07
N LEU A 207 23.17 -21.45 -12.69
CA LEU A 207 22.64 -20.31 -13.42
C LEU A 207 23.48 -19.06 -13.13
N VAL A 208 23.86 -18.37 -14.20
CA VAL A 208 24.67 -17.15 -14.13
C VAL A 208 23.94 -15.97 -14.78
N ALA A 209 24.14 -14.79 -14.19
CA ALA A 209 23.84 -13.51 -14.78
C ALA A 209 25.12 -12.94 -15.41
N VAL A 210 25.00 -12.46 -16.64
CA VAL A 210 26.05 -11.78 -17.37
C VAL A 210 25.71 -10.29 -17.42
N GLU A 211 26.50 -9.51 -16.70
CA GLU A 211 26.42 -8.06 -16.62
C GLU A 211 27.53 -7.44 -17.47
N TRP A 212 27.23 -6.35 -18.17
CA TRP A 212 28.27 -5.53 -18.78
C TRP A 212 28.12 -4.06 -18.44
N ASN A 213 29.25 -3.44 -18.17
CA ASN A 213 29.37 -2.00 -18.04
C ASN A 213 30.20 -1.50 -19.20
N ARG A 214 29.64 -0.58 -19.99
CA ARG A 214 30.45 0.17 -20.94
C ARG A 214 31.44 1.00 -20.15
N LYS A 215 32.73 0.78 -20.38
CA LYS A 215 33.76 1.72 -19.95
C LYS A 215 33.59 2.99 -20.80
N GLY A 216 32.82 3.95 -20.27
CA GLY A 216 32.76 5.35 -20.65
C GLY A 216 32.60 5.71 -22.13
N GLU A 217 31.39 6.13 -22.53
CA GLU A 217 31.21 7.23 -23.49
C GLU A 217 31.50 8.59 -22.80
N GLN A 218 32.55 8.66 -21.98
CA GLN A 218 33.05 9.94 -21.48
C GLN A 218 34.31 10.26 -22.27
N GLY A 219 34.13 10.61 -23.53
CA GLY A 219 35.14 11.14 -24.43
C GLY A 219 36.45 10.35 -24.44
N ASP A 220 36.67 9.57 -25.50
CA ASP A 220 38.03 9.46 -26.04
C ASP A 220 38.49 10.87 -26.41
N SER A 221 38.96 11.57 -25.40
CA SER A 221 39.82 12.72 -25.55
C SER A 221 41.08 12.09 -26.10
N PHE A 222 41.38 12.37 -27.37
CA PHE A 222 42.70 12.11 -27.94
C PHE A 222 43.74 12.70 -26.96
N ALA A 223 44.34 11.84 -26.15
CA ALA A 223 45.30 12.21 -25.11
C ALA A 223 46.70 11.97 -25.67
N ALA A 224 47.57 12.96 -25.57
CA ALA A 224 48.98 12.76 -25.88
C ALA A 224 49.63 11.94 -24.77
N ASP A 225 50.59 11.09 -25.15
CA ASP A 225 51.44 10.35 -24.21
C ASP A 225 52.35 11.31 -23.42
N ALA A 226 52.71 12.45 -24.01
CA ALA A 226 53.40 13.56 -23.34
C ALA A 226 53.04 14.92 -23.93
N GLU A 227 53.35 15.99 -23.18
CA GLU A 227 53.16 17.38 -23.60
C GLU A 227 54.43 18.19 -23.35
N VAL A 228 54.81 19.03 -24.31
CA VAL A 228 55.94 19.95 -24.23
C VAL A 228 55.54 21.35 -24.69
N ASP A 229 56.25 22.37 -24.22
CA ASP A 229 55.89 23.75 -24.48
C ASP A 229 56.36 24.21 -25.86
N THR A 230 57.52 23.74 -26.31
CA THR A 230 58.12 24.17 -27.59
C THR A 230 58.58 23.01 -28.45
N LEU A 231 58.65 23.22 -29.77
CA LEU A 231 59.11 22.19 -30.71
C LEU A 231 60.51 21.65 -30.41
N ALA A 232 61.40 22.46 -29.83
CA ALA A 232 62.75 22.04 -29.48
C ALA A 232 62.78 20.98 -28.36
N GLU A 233 61.76 20.94 -27.50
CA GLU A 233 61.66 19.98 -26.40
C GLU A 233 61.18 18.60 -26.86
N ARG A 234 60.65 18.50 -28.10
CA ARG A 234 60.31 17.23 -28.74
C ARG A 234 61.52 16.30 -28.87
N ASP A 235 62.72 16.86 -29.04
CA ASP A 235 63.95 16.10 -29.22
C ASP A 235 64.27 15.16 -28.01
N ALA A 236 63.67 15.41 -26.84
CA ALA A 236 63.78 14.53 -25.68
C ALA A 236 63.02 13.20 -25.82
N PHE A 237 62.13 13.08 -26.81
CA PHE A 237 61.24 11.94 -27.05
C PHE A 237 61.57 11.19 -28.34
N GLU A 238 62.77 11.38 -28.88
CA GLU A 238 63.18 10.80 -30.18
C GLU A 238 63.38 9.28 -30.14
N ASP A 239 63.54 8.70 -28.95
CA ASP A 239 63.76 7.27 -28.75
C ASP A 239 62.46 6.52 -28.36
N GLU A 240 61.29 7.17 -28.48
CA GLU A 240 60.02 6.56 -28.11
C GLU A 240 59.52 5.51 -29.12
N ALA A 241 58.61 4.65 -28.65
CA ALA A 241 58.08 3.57 -29.47
C ALA A 241 57.15 4.06 -30.59
N ALA A 242 57.03 3.25 -31.65
CA ALA A 242 56.06 3.47 -32.73
C ALA A 242 54.64 3.71 -32.17
N GLY A 243 53.99 4.78 -32.61
CA GLY A 243 52.66 5.17 -32.15
C GLY A 243 52.62 6.17 -30.99
N PHE A 244 53.76 6.54 -30.39
CA PHE A 244 53.83 7.57 -29.35
C PHE A 244 53.34 8.93 -29.86
N VAL A 245 52.42 9.58 -29.15
CA VAL A 245 51.81 10.87 -29.51
C VAL A 245 52.31 11.97 -28.58
N LEU A 246 53.00 12.97 -29.13
CA LEU A 246 53.46 14.14 -28.38
C LEU A 246 52.62 15.38 -28.75
N LYS A 247 52.13 16.09 -27.74
CA LYS A 247 51.56 17.43 -27.91
C LYS A 247 52.66 18.48 -27.76
N VAL A 248 52.79 19.35 -28.76
CA VAL A 248 53.65 20.54 -28.71
C VAL A 248 52.74 21.77 -28.64
N ASN A 249 52.84 22.55 -27.58
CA ASN A 249 51.99 23.72 -27.37
C ASN A 249 52.31 24.88 -28.34
N ASP A 250 53.58 25.04 -28.71
CA ASP A 250 54.01 26.00 -29.72
C ASP A 250 55.05 25.40 -30.67
N VAL A 251 54.66 25.21 -31.93
CA VAL A 251 55.54 24.71 -33.00
C VAL A 251 56.46 25.78 -33.60
N GLY A 252 56.46 26.99 -33.03
CA GLY A 252 57.29 28.13 -33.45
C GLY A 252 56.54 29.24 -34.19
N ASP A 253 55.23 29.06 -34.41
CA ASP A 253 54.34 30.04 -35.05
C ASP A 253 53.09 30.37 -34.21
N GLY A 254 53.10 29.98 -32.93
CA GLY A 254 52.01 30.21 -31.99
C GLY A 254 50.87 29.19 -32.09
N ARG A 255 51.02 28.12 -32.89
CA ARG A 255 50.06 27.01 -32.98
C ARG A 255 50.53 25.80 -32.20
N ALA A 256 49.58 25.14 -31.56
CA ALA A 256 49.78 23.81 -30.99
C ALA A 256 49.56 22.73 -32.07
N ALA A 257 50.34 21.65 -32.00
CA ALA A 257 50.17 20.48 -32.87
C ALA A 257 50.46 19.18 -32.14
N PHE A 258 49.85 18.09 -32.62
CA PHE A 258 50.23 16.74 -32.26
C PHE A 258 51.22 16.17 -33.27
N TYR A 259 52.21 15.45 -32.77
CA TYR A 259 53.16 14.64 -33.53
C TYR A 259 52.98 13.18 -33.13
N THR A 260 53.07 12.27 -34.10
CA THR A 260 53.00 10.83 -33.86
C THR A 260 54.32 10.20 -34.32
N MET A 261 54.95 9.42 -33.45
CA MET A 261 56.14 8.64 -33.78
C MET A 261 55.76 7.55 -34.78
N GLY A 262 56.47 7.49 -35.91
CA GLY A 262 56.21 6.57 -37.02
C GLY A 262 56.56 5.13 -36.67
N THR A 263 57.65 4.63 -37.23
CA THR A 263 58.14 3.26 -37.05
C THR A 263 59.00 3.06 -35.80
N GLY A 264 59.27 4.13 -35.05
CA GLY A 264 60.09 4.15 -33.84
C GLY A 264 61.58 4.29 -34.15
N GLY A 265 62.27 5.16 -33.39
CA GLY A 265 63.69 5.50 -33.58
C GLY A 265 63.91 6.97 -33.95
N ALA A 266 65.12 7.45 -33.67
CA ALA A 266 65.47 8.87 -33.67
C ALA A 266 64.99 9.64 -34.91
N ALA A 267 64.22 10.71 -34.65
CA ALA A 267 63.70 11.69 -35.62
C ALA A 267 62.57 11.21 -36.55
N ASP A 268 61.94 10.05 -36.29
CA ASP A 268 60.85 9.53 -37.12
C ASP A 268 59.46 10.09 -36.72
N TRP A 269 59.32 11.41 -36.66
CA TRP A 269 58.03 12.06 -36.39
C TRP A 269 57.19 12.22 -37.66
N GLY A 270 55.90 11.87 -37.57
CA GLY A 270 54.91 12.12 -38.59
C GLY A 270 54.62 13.61 -38.85
N THR A 271 53.80 13.88 -39.86
CA THR A 271 53.38 15.24 -40.20
C THR A 271 52.53 15.84 -39.06
N PRO A 272 52.77 17.09 -38.63
CA PRO A 272 52.04 17.68 -37.50
C PRO A 272 50.54 17.85 -37.79
N ALA A 273 49.71 17.45 -36.83
CA ALA A 273 48.28 17.70 -36.82
C ALA A 273 47.99 18.95 -35.98
N TYR A 274 47.75 20.09 -36.64
CA TYR A 274 47.52 21.37 -35.96
C TYR A 274 46.15 21.43 -35.28
N LEU A 275 46.14 21.87 -34.02
CA LEU A 275 44.94 22.00 -33.19
C LEU A 275 44.18 23.32 -33.42
N THR A 276 44.83 24.29 -34.06
CA THR A 276 44.27 25.61 -34.39
C THR A 276 44.58 25.96 -35.84
N GLY A 277 43.65 26.65 -36.50
CA GLY A 277 43.89 27.21 -37.83
C GLY A 277 45.04 28.21 -37.80
N SER A 278 45.67 28.47 -38.95
CA SER A 278 46.61 29.59 -39.08
C SER A 278 45.97 30.85 -38.51
N LYS A 279 46.60 31.47 -37.50
CA LYS A 279 46.24 32.83 -37.09
C LYS A 279 46.32 33.68 -38.35
N GLY A 280 45.17 34.13 -38.85
CA GLY A 280 45.14 34.99 -40.03
C GLY A 280 46.00 36.21 -39.74
N ASP A 281 46.84 36.59 -40.69
CA ASP A 281 47.50 37.89 -40.64
C ASP A 281 46.40 38.93 -40.44
N GLN A 282 46.58 39.81 -39.45
CA GLN A 282 45.77 41.02 -39.39
C GLN A 282 46.09 41.79 -40.67
N GLY A 283 45.18 41.76 -41.63
CA GLY A 283 45.37 42.42 -42.91
C GLY A 283 45.76 43.88 -42.71
N ASP A 284 46.62 44.38 -43.60
CA ASP A 284 46.99 45.80 -43.63
C ASP A 284 45.72 46.64 -43.52
N PRO A 285 45.68 47.68 -42.66
CA PRO A 285 44.56 48.60 -42.62
C PRO A 285 44.38 49.20 -44.01
N GLY A 286 43.37 48.74 -44.74
CA GLY A 286 43.01 49.32 -46.04
C GLY A 286 42.78 50.82 -45.89
N ASP A 287 42.97 51.57 -46.98
CA ASP A 287 42.75 53.01 -47.04
C ASP A 287 41.46 53.38 -46.29
N LYS A 288 41.61 54.08 -45.15
CA LYS A 288 40.54 54.29 -44.15
C LYS A 288 39.39 55.15 -44.70
N GLY A 289 38.56 54.53 -45.52
CA GLY A 289 37.29 55.08 -45.99
C GLY A 289 36.31 55.23 -44.83
N TRP A 290 35.51 56.28 -44.87
CA TRP A 290 34.43 56.49 -43.93
C TRP A 290 33.27 55.53 -44.24
N SER A 291 32.81 54.76 -43.26
CA SER A 291 31.63 53.90 -43.40
C SER A 291 30.38 54.65 -42.89
N PRO A 292 29.26 54.64 -43.64
CA PRO A 292 28.02 55.27 -43.18
C PRO A 292 27.45 54.52 -41.97
N LYS A 293 27.04 55.26 -40.95
CA LYS A 293 26.30 54.77 -39.80
C LYS A 293 24.83 55.10 -40.01
N LEU A 294 24.06 54.08 -40.38
CA LEU A 294 22.62 54.19 -40.57
C LEU A 294 21.88 53.87 -39.26
N VAL A 295 20.81 54.61 -38.99
CA VAL A 295 19.93 54.39 -37.83
C VAL A 295 18.48 54.18 -38.30
N GLY A 296 17.77 53.27 -37.66
CA GLY A 296 16.35 53.04 -37.94
C GLY A 296 15.49 54.17 -37.39
N VAL A 297 14.69 54.80 -38.25
CA VAL A 297 13.73 55.84 -37.89
C VAL A 297 12.31 55.33 -38.13
N SER A 298 11.39 55.66 -37.22
CA SER A 298 9.97 55.35 -37.38
C SER A 298 9.33 56.30 -38.39
N ASP A 299 8.61 55.77 -39.38
CA ASP A 299 7.77 56.56 -40.28
C ASP A 299 6.40 55.89 -40.42
N GLY A 300 5.48 56.21 -39.51
CA GLY A 300 4.21 55.50 -39.36
C GLY A 300 4.44 54.00 -39.12
N GLU A 301 3.88 53.16 -39.99
CA GLU A 301 4.06 51.69 -39.96
C GLU A 301 5.37 51.22 -40.63
N ARG A 302 6.09 52.11 -41.33
CA ARG A 302 7.35 51.82 -42.00
C ARG A 302 8.54 51.98 -41.04
N ARG A 303 9.63 51.26 -41.33
CA ARG A 303 10.94 51.50 -40.72
C ARG A 303 11.93 51.86 -41.82
N VAL A 304 12.41 53.09 -41.77
CA VAL A 304 13.35 53.63 -42.76
C VAL A 304 14.73 53.78 -42.13
N LEU A 305 15.78 53.87 -42.94
CA LEU A 305 17.15 54.09 -42.48
C LEU A 305 17.57 55.54 -42.75
N MET A 306 18.03 56.25 -41.72
CA MET A 306 18.60 57.59 -41.82
C MET A 306 20.11 57.53 -41.63
N LEU A 307 20.86 58.32 -42.38
CA LEU A 307 22.29 58.48 -42.17
C LEU A 307 22.57 59.40 -40.97
N ASP A 308 22.93 58.79 -39.84
CA ASP A 308 23.21 59.51 -38.59
C ASP A 308 24.61 60.15 -38.59
N SER A 309 25.60 59.37 -39.02
CA SER A 309 27.00 59.83 -39.08
C SER A 309 27.84 58.93 -39.97
N TYR A 310 29.14 59.20 -40.03
CA TYR A 310 30.13 58.25 -40.55
C TYR A 310 31.05 57.78 -39.43
N VAL A 311 31.56 56.54 -39.52
CA VAL A 311 32.48 55.94 -38.54
C VAL A 311 33.70 55.30 -39.24
N GLY A 312 34.80 55.13 -38.49
CA GLY A 312 35.96 54.33 -38.90
C GLY A 312 37.05 55.00 -39.76
N GLY A 313 36.77 56.14 -40.41
CA GLY A 313 37.73 56.80 -41.30
C GLY A 313 38.79 57.67 -40.61
N ALA A 314 39.84 58.07 -41.34
CA ALA A 314 40.84 59.06 -40.90
C ALA A 314 40.67 60.39 -41.66
N GLY A 315 40.67 61.51 -40.96
CA GLY A 315 40.46 62.86 -41.52
C GLY A 315 39.17 63.53 -41.03
N VAL A 316 38.63 64.47 -41.79
CA VAL A 316 37.31 65.07 -41.52
C VAL A 316 36.25 64.14 -42.13
N PRO A 317 35.23 63.69 -41.36
CA PRO A 317 34.17 62.85 -41.90
C PRO A 317 33.34 63.59 -42.96
N PRO A 318 32.84 62.90 -44.00
CA PRO A 318 31.88 63.47 -44.92
C PRO A 318 30.66 63.97 -44.14
N THR A 319 30.19 65.16 -44.50
CA THR A 319 28.96 65.74 -43.95
C THR A 319 27.81 65.69 -44.95
N ALA A 320 28.06 65.22 -46.18
CA ALA A 320 27.04 65.07 -47.20
C ALA A 320 25.98 64.07 -46.73
N ASN A 321 24.71 64.44 -46.89
CA ASN A 321 23.54 63.62 -46.64
C ASN A 321 23.34 63.14 -45.19
N VAL A 322 24.13 63.65 -44.24
CA VAL A 322 23.90 63.37 -42.81
C VAL A 322 22.55 64.00 -42.40
N GLY A 323 21.67 63.18 -41.83
CA GLY A 323 20.27 63.53 -41.53
C GLY A 323 19.28 63.18 -42.63
N GLU A 324 19.75 62.69 -43.79
CA GLU A 324 18.89 62.23 -44.89
C GLU A 324 18.62 60.71 -44.82
N TYR A 325 17.59 60.28 -45.53
CA TYR A 325 17.08 58.90 -45.52
C TYR A 325 17.52 58.13 -46.76
N LEU A 326 17.80 56.83 -46.58
CA LEU A 326 18.25 55.94 -47.65
C LEU A 326 17.07 55.52 -48.54
N LYS A 327 17.23 55.70 -49.85
CA LYS A 327 16.30 55.24 -50.89
C LYS A 327 16.66 53.84 -51.39
N ALA A 328 15.72 53.21 -52.10
CA ALA A 328 15.90 51.89 -52.70
C ALA A 328 17.04 51.82 -53.72
N ASP A 329 17.33 52.94 -54.39
CA ASP A 329 18.41 53.07 -55.38
C ASP A 329 19.80 53.25 -54.73
N GLY A 330 19.87 53.29 -53.39
CA GLY A 330 21.11 53.46 -52.63
C GLY A 330 21.56 54.91 -52.44
N THR A 331 20.80 55.89 -52.93
CA THR A 331 21.05 57.33 -52.70
C THR A 331 20.26 57.87 -51.52
N PHE A 332 20.56 59.10 -51.08
CA PHE A 332 19.91 59.73 -49.92
C PHE A 332 18.92 60.82 -50.34
N THR A 333 17.90 61.05 -49.50
CA THR A 333 16.87 62.08 -49.69
C THR A 333 16.48 62.72 -48.36
N ALA A 334 16.20 64.02 -48.36
CA ALA A 334 15.70 64.73 -47.18
C ALA A 334 14.22 64.45 -46.88
N ASP A 335 13.46 63.94 -47.87
CA ASP A 335 12.06 63.60 -47.70
C ASP A 335 11.89 62.14 -47.24
N ILE A 336 11.46 61.97 -45.98
CA ILE A 336 11.20 60.65 -45.40
C ILE A 336 10.13 59.86 -46.18
N ALA A 337 9.24 60.54 -46.92
CA ALA A 337 8.22 59.88 -47.73
C ALA A 337 8.84 59.01 -48.84
N GLU A 338 9.96 59.45 -49.40
CA GLU A 338 10.69 58.81 -50.50
C GLU A 338 11.66 57.70 -50.03
N ALA A 339 11.82 57.52 -48.71
CA ALA A 339 12.74 56.54 -48.14
C ALA A 339 12.24 55.09 -48.29
N GLU A 340 13.18 54.15 -48.39
CA GLU A 340 12.86 52.72 -48.53
C GLU A 340 12.45 52.11 -47.18
N ASN A 341 11.42 51.27 -47.21
CA ASN A 341 10.98 50.53 -46.03
C ASN A 341 11.79 49.24 -45.87
N TYR A 342 12.62 49.17 -44.83
CA TYR A 342 13.49 48.02 -44.56
C TYR A 342 12.86 46.96 -43.66
N ARG A 343 11.59 47.14 -43.25
CA ARG A 343 10.82 46.08 -42.61
C ARG A 343 10.26 45.15 -43.70
N GLY A 344 10.61 43.87 -43.65
CA GLY A 344 9.98 42.84 -44.49
C GLY A 344 8.47 42.72 -44.24
N PRO A 345 7.71 41.99 -45.08
CA PRO A 345 6.28 41.80 -44.88
C PRO A 345 6.00 41.32 -43.45
N PRO A 346 5.01 41.91 -42.74
CA PRO A 346 4.57 41.37 -41.46
C PRO A 346 4.21 39.88 -41.63
N GLY A 347 4.68 39.02 -40.73
CA GLY A 347 4.21 37.63 -40.69
C GLY A 347 2.67 37.63 -40.59
N THR A 348 2.00 36.77 -41.34
CA THR A 348 0.53 36.75 -41.48
C THR A 348 -0.22 36.41 -40.19
N GLY A 349 0.47 36.03 -39.12
CA GLY A 349 -0.12 35.76 -37.82
C GLY A 349 -0.21 37.02 -36.95
N ASN A 350 -1.43 37.48 -36.66
CA ASN A 350 -1.69 38.59 -35.70
C ASN A 350 -1.38 38.21 -34.24
N GLY A 351 -0.67 37.11 -33.97
CA GLY A 351 -0.42 36.58 -32.63
C GLY A 351 -1.69 36.27 -31.82
N THR A 352 -2.85 36.24 -32.47
CA THR A 352 -4.15 36.07 -31.82
C THR A 352 -4.62 34.65 -32.08
N VAL A 353 -4.76 33.86 -31.01
CA VAL A 353 -5.42 32.55 -31.07
C VAL A 353 -6.91 32.79 -31.27
N ILE A 354 -7.47 32.31 -32.39
CA ILE A 354 -8.89 32.44 -32.71
C ILE A 354 -9.59 31.14 -32.32
N GLY A 355 -10.43 31.19 -31.30
CA GLY A 355 -11.29 30.07 -30.90
C GLY A 355 -12.50 29.88 -31.82
N PRO A 356 -13.16 28.70 -31.79
CA PRO A 356 -14.38 28.48 -32.55
C PRO A 356 -15.51 29.39 -32.03
N PRO A 357 -16.47 29.81 -32.87
CA PRO A 357 -17.59 30.67 -32.45
C PRO A 357 -18.49 30.09 -31.35
N SER A 358 -18.38 28.78 -31.10
CA SER A 358 -19.23 27.99 -30.21
C SER A 358 -18.52 27.47 -28.96
N SER A 359 -17.37 28.02 -28.58
CA SER A 359 -16.64 27.55 -27.39
C SER A 359 -17.47 27.74 -26.10
N VAL A 360 -17.50 26.71 -25.26
CA VAL A 360 -18.15 26.72 -23.94
C VAL A 360 -17.11 26.97 -22.85
N ALA A 361 -17.42 27.87 -21.91
CA ALA A 361 -16.53 28.15 -20.78
C ALA A 361 -16.33 26.90 -19.90
N GLY A 362 -15.07 26.57 -19.59
CA GLY A 362 -14.71 25.42 -18.76
C GLY A 362 -14.33 24.16 -19.55
N HIS A 363 -14.51 24.16 -20.86
CA HIS A 363 -14.02 23.08 -21.72
C HIS A 363 -12.54 23.27 -22.08
N LEU A 364 -11.87 22.16 -22.39
CA LEU A 364 -10.48 22.14 -22.83
C LEU A 364 -10.40 22.53 -24.32
N ALA A 365 -9.49 23.44 -24.64
CA ALA A 365 -9.14 23.75 -26.03
C ALA A 365 -8.18 22.68 -26.57
N VAL A 366 -8.46 22.18 -27.78
CA VAL A 366 -7.60 21.24 -28.51
C VAL A 366 -7.31 21.79 -29.90
N PHE A 367 -6.25 21.32 -30.56
CA PHE A 367 -6.00 21.72 -31.94
C PHE A 367 -7.03 21.04 -32.86
N SER A 368 -7.63 21.82 -33.76
CA SER A 368 -8.64 21.29 -34.68
C SER A 368 -8.04 20.55 -35.87
N ASP A 369 -6.75 20.74 -36.13
CA ASP A 369 -6.00 20.05 -37.17
C ASP A 369 -4.50 19.91 -36.81
N ALA A 370 -3.74 19.27 -37.71
CA ALA A 370 -2.31 19.03 -37.54
C ALA A 370 -1.42 20.26 -37.81
N THR A 371 -1.98 21.40 -38.23
CA THR A 371 -1.20 22.61 -38.55
C THR A 371 -0.80 23.38 -37.29
N GLY A 372 -1.56 23.21 -36.20
CA GLY A 372 -1.38 23.96 -34.96
C GLY A 372 -1.88 25.41 -35.01
N GLU A 373 -2.52 25.82 -36.13
CA GLU A 373 -3.00 27.20 -36.33
C GLU A 373 -4.43 27.43 -35.82
N LEU A 374 -5.22 26.35 -35.70
CA LEU A 374 -6.62 26.40 -35.30
C LEU A 374 -6.87 25.58 -34.03
N ILE A 375 -7.66 26.14 -33.12
CA ILE A 375 -8.15 25.45 -31.93
C ILE A 375 -9.66 25.18 -32.05
N GLU A 376 -10.11 24.08 -31.45
CA GLU A 376 -11.52 23.74 -31.29
C GLU A 376 -11.86 23.46 -29.82
N ASP A 377 -13.16 23.45 -29.52
CA ASP A 377 -13.69 23.05 -28.22
C ASP A 377 -13.75 21.51 -28.18
N SER A 378 -13.02 20.90 -27.25
CA SER A 378 -13.00 19.43 -27.11
C SER A 378 -14.36 18.82 -26.76
N GLY A 379 -15.32 19.63 -26.28
CA GLY A 379 -16.55 19.14 -25.65
C GLY A 379 -16.30 18.43 -24.32
N LYS A 380 -15.07 18.53 -23.78
CA LYS A 380 -14.63 17.90 -22.54
C LYS A 380 -14.24 18.96 -21.53
N THR A 381 -14.80 18.85 -20.34
CA THR A 381 -14.34 19.57 -19.16
C THR A 381 -13.11 18.89 -18.57
N VAL A 382 -12.44 19.55 -17.62
CA VAL A 382 -11.37 18.91 -16.83
C VAL A 382 -11.91 17.69 -16.05
N ALA A 383 -13.17 17.70 -15.64
CA ALA A 383 -13.80 16.58 -14.95
C ALA A 383 -13.92 15.34 -15.86
N ASP A 384 -14.11 15.52 -17.17
CA ASP A 384 -14.19 14.42 -18.14
C ASP A 384 -12.83 13.75 -18.39
N LEU A 385 -11.71 14.34 -17.94
CA LEU A 385 -10.39 13.72 -17.99
C LEU A 385 -10.15 12.75 -16.83
N VAL A 386 -11.03 12.72 -15.82
CA VAL A 386 -10.95 11.74 -14.74
C VAL A 386 -11.37 10.37 -15.30
N PRO A 387 -10.50 9.33 -15.24
CA PRO A 387 -10.82 8.02 -15.77
C PRO A 387 -12.08 7.44 -15.12
N ALA A 388 -12.91 6.76 -15.91
CA ALA A 388 -14.03 6.00 -15.38
C ALA A 388 -13.53 5.00 -14.32
N GLY A 389 -14.18 4.96 -13.15
CA GLY A 389 -13.78 4.12 -12.02
C GLY A 389 -12.72 4.73 -11.09
N TYR A 390 -12.35 6.01 -11.26
CA TYR A 390 -11.48 6.69 -10.29
C TYR A 390 -12.07 6.70 -8.87
N ASP A 391 -13.38 6.93 -8.75
CA ASP A 391 -14.08 6.91 -7.46
C ASP A 391 -14.07 5.51 -6.84
N ASP A 392 -14.29 4.46 -7.64
CA ASP A 392 -14.18 3.06 -7.21
C ASP A 392 -12.76 2.74 -6.72
N LEU A 393 -11.74 3.26 -7.38
CA LEU A 393 -10.34 3.12 -6.95
C LEU A 393 -10.11 3.86 -5.63
N LEU A 394 -10.68 5.06 -5.45
CA LEU A 394 -10.57 5.84 -4.22
C LEU A 394 -11.20 5.11 -3.02
N ILE A 395 -12.38 4.54 -3.23
CA ILE A 395 -13.09 3.70 -2.26
C ILE A 395 -12.25 2.45 -1.94
N SER A 396 -11.77 1.76 -2.97
CA SER A 396 -10.95 0.54 -2.81
C SER A 396 -9.67 0.82 -2.02
N VAL A 397 -8.94 1.88 -2.36
CA VAL A 397 -7.71 2.28 -1.63
C VAL A 397 -8.03 2.62 -0.17
N SER A 398 -9.17 3.27 0.09
CA SER A 398 -9.60 3.60 1.45
C SER A 398 -9.95 2.35 2.26
N LEU A 399 -10.63 1.36 1.66
CA LEU A 399 -10.92 0.08 2.32
C LEU A 399 -9.65 -0.73 2.58
N LEU A 400 -8.71 -0.79 1.62
CA LEU A 400 -7.41 -1.41 1.83
C LEU A 400 -6.64 -0.73 2.96
N ALA A 401 -6.65 0.60 3.02
CA ALA A 401 -6.02 1.35 4.09
C ALA A 401 -6.61 1.01 5.46
N LEU A 402 -7.94 0.90 5.57
CA LEU A 402 -8.60 0.50 6.81
C LEU A 402 -8.25 -0.94 7.20
N GLN A 403 -8.18 -1.86 6.24
CA GLN A 403 -7.76 -3.23 6.50
C GLN A 403 -6.30 -3.32 6.95
N VAL A 404 -5.41 -2.49 6.39
CA VAL A 404 -4.01 -2.41 6.83
C VAL A 404 -3.92 -1.79 8.23
N ALA A 405 -4.72 -0.77 8.53
CA ALA A 405 -4.78 -0.17 9.87
C ALA A 405 -5.20 -1.21 10.93
N ASP A 406 -6.25 -1.97 10.63
CA ASP A 406 -6.75 -3.11 11.43
C ASP A 406 -5.66 -4.18 11.62
N ASN A 407 -5.07 -4.68 10.53
CA ASN A 407 -4.00 -5.68 10.59
C ASN A 407 -2.74 -5.22 11.33
N SER A 408 -2.45 -3.92 11.31
CA SER A 408 -1.28 -3.35 12.00
C SER A 408 -1.60 -2.87 13.43
N ASN A 409 -2.87 -2.87 13.85
CA ASN A 409 -3.37 -2.27 15.08
C ASN A 409 -2.91 -0.81 15.26
N ALA A 410 -2.81 -0.06 14.16
CA ALA A 410 -2.32 1.31 14.15
C ALA A 410 -2.97 2.13 13.05
N ALA A 411 -3.29 3.38 13.35
CA ALA A 411 -3.76 4.31 12.32
C ALA A 411 -2.68 4.54 11.25
N LEU A 412 -3.10 4.56 9.98
CA LEU A 412 -2.24 4.73 8.83
C LEU A 412 -2.38 6.14 8.26
N PHE A 413 -1.26 6.84 8.11
CA PHE A 413 -1.20 8.14 7.43
C PHE A 413 -0.75 7.94 5.98
N LEU A 414 -1.53 8.50 5.05
CA LEU A 414 -1.43 8.26 3.61
C LEU A 414 -1.38 9.58 2.84
N GLY A 415 -1.06 9.48 1.55
CA GLY A 415 -0.94 10.61 0.65
C GLY A 415 0.45 11.26 0.71
N ALA A 416 0.88 11.86 -0.40
CA ALA A 416 2.21 12.44 -0.53
C ALA A 416 2.53 13.52 0.53
N THR A 417 1.49 14.16 1.08
CA THR A 417 1.58 15.19 2.11
C THR A 417 1.03 14.73 3.47
N GLY A 418 0.75 13.43 3.64
CA GLY A 418 0.11 12.90 4.84
C GLY A 418 -1.34 13.37 5.02
N ASN A 419 -2.02 13.70 3.92
CA ASN A 419 -3.34 14.33 3.92
C ASN A 419 -4.53 13.37 4.00
N ARG A 420 -4.26 12.12 4.41
CA ARG A 420 -5.26 11.10 4.64
C ARG A 420 -4.88 10.29 5.87
N VAL A 421 -5.88 9.91 6.66
CA VAL A 421 -5.72 9.04 7.82
C VAL A 421 -6.78 7.96 7.81
N ALA A 422 -6.37 6.70 7.97
CA ALA A 422 -7.25 5.55 8.13
C ALA A 422 -7.04 4.96 9.52
N ASP A 423 -8.11 4.75 10.28
CA ASP A 423 -8.07 4.26 11.65
C ASP A 423 -9.15 3.19 11.86
N SER A 424 -8.73 2.02 12.35
CA SER A 424 -9.61 0.90 12.75
C SER A 424 -10.03 0.96 14.21
N PHE A 425 -9.47 1.90 14.99
CA PHE A 425 -9.75 2.08 16.42
C PHE A 425 -9.34 0.92 17.33
N ASP A 426 -8.51 -0.02 16.87
CA ASP A 426 -7.89 -1.03 17.74
C ASP A 426 -6.97 -0.38 18.78
N ALA A 427 -6.34 0.72 18.38
CA ALA A 427 -5.68 1.66 19.26
C ALA A 427 -6.47 2.97 19.31
N LEU A 428 -6.71 3.51 20.51
CA LEU A 428 -7.44 4.77 20.70
C LEU A 428 -6.55 6.01 20.58
N THR A 429 -5.33 5.88 20.03
CA THR A 429 -4.31 6.94 19.97
C THR A 429 -4.84 8.23 19.33
N TYR A 430 -5.65 8.11 18.27
CA TYR A 430 -6.19 9.25 17.53
C TYR A 430 -7.67 9.49 17.84
N VAL A 431 -8.20 8.90 18.90
CA VAL A 431 -9.54 9.16 19.42
C VAL A 431 -9.44 10.08 20.63
N ASP A 432 -10.16 11.20 20.63
CA ASP A 432 -10.25 12.09 21.78
C ASP A 432 -11.26 11.52 22.80
N VAL A 433 -10.83 10.47 23.52
CA VAL A 433 -11.66 9.77 24.51
C VAL A 433 -12.07 10.71 25.65
N ALA A 434 -11.20 11.65 26.04
CA ALA A 434 -11.48 12.60 27.11
C ALA A 434 -12.58 13.61 26.74
N GLY A 435 -12.65 13.99 25.46
CA GLY A 435 -13.68 14.86 24.91
C GLY A 435 -14.97 14.14 24.47
N ALA A 436 -15.03 12.81 24.54
CA ALA A 436 -16.18 12.03 24.11
C ALA A 436 -17.27 11.99 25.19
N THR A 437 -18.53 11.93 24.78
CA THR A 437 -19.68 11.75 25.66
C THR A 437 -20.37 10.44 25.34
N ASP A 438 -20.74 9.69 26.38
CA ASP A 438 -21.44 8.41 26.26
C ASP A 438 -20.71 7.39 25.37
N LEU A 439 -19.37 7.40 25.37
CA LEU A 439 -18.54 6.45 24.62
C LEU A 439 -18.27 5.18 25.44
N ASP A 440 -18.52 4.02 24.83
CA ASP A 440 -18.13 2.71 25.33
C ASP A 440 -17.05 2.11 24.40
N THR A 441 -15.86 1.86 24.96
CA THR A 441 -14.71 1.25 24.27
C THR A 441 -14.37 -0.14 24.85
N SER A 442 -15.35 -0.83 25.44
CA SER A 442 -15.18 -2.17 26.03
C SER A 442 -14.78 -3.26 25.02
N VAL A 443 -14.91 -2.98 23.73
CA VAL A 443 -14.53 -3.85 22.62
C VAL A 443 -13.50 -3.08 21.79
N ALA A 444 -12.30 -3.65 21.62
CA ALA A 444 -11.27 -3.07 20.75
C ALA A 444 -11.79 -2.99 19.30
N GLY A 445 -11.37 -1.94 18.57
CA GLY A 445 -11.81 -1.71 17.20
C GLY A 445 -13.24 -1.17 17.06
N VAL A 446 -13.92 -0.86 18.17
CA VAL A 446 -15.32 -0.44 18.15
C VAL A 446 -15.56 0.78 19.02
N LEU A 447 -16.03 1.86 18.40
CA LEU A 447 -16.56 3.04 19.08
C LEU A 447 -18.08 2.95 19.07
N LYS A 448 -18.70 2.75 20.25
CA LYS A 448 -20.15 2.54 20.36
C LYS A 448 -20.76 3.37 21.49
N PRO A 449 -22.06 3.68 21.41
CA PRO A 449 -22.76 4.38 22.48
C PRO A 449 -22.83 3.52 23.75
N SER A 450 -22.60 4.17 24.88
CA SER A 450 -22.86 3.62 26.21
C SER A 450 -24.37 3.56 26.48
N ARG A 451 -24.71 2.81 27.53
CA ARG A 451 -26.09 2.75 28.05
C ARG A 451 -26.18 3.55 29.34
N ALA A 452 -27.31 4.21 29.53
CA ALA A 452 -27.65 4.79 30.83
C ALA A 452 -27.68 3.70 31.91
N ALA A 453 -27.59 4.12 33.18
CA ALA A 453 -27.84 3.19 34.27
C ALA A 453 -29.27 2.64 34.20
N GLY A 454 -29.41 1.33 34.41
CA GLY A 454 -30.72 0.68 34.51
C GLY A 454 -31.51 1.19 35.72
N THR A 455 -32.83 1.23 35.60
CA THR A 455 -33.73 1.43 36.75
C THR A 455 -33.86 0.13 37.53
N ILE A 456 -33.71 0.23 38.86
CA ILE A 456 -33.82 -0.91 39.78
C ILE A 456 -35.25 -0.99 40.33
N THR A 457 -35.88 -2.15 40.20
CA THR A 457 -37.14 -2.50 40.86
C THR A 457 -36.83 -3.39 42.06
N TYR A 458 -37.14 -2.92 43.27
CA TYR A 458 -36.97 -3.68 44.51
C TYR A 458 -38.25 -4.47 44.83
N ASN A 459 -38.12 -5.79 44.93
CA ASN A 459 -39.14 -6.67 45.49
C ASN A 459 -38.78 -6.92 46.95
N GLY A 460 -39.06 -5.92 47.79
CA GLY A 460 -38.79 -5.94 49.23
C GLY A 460 -38.23 -4.65 49.80
N GLY A 461 -37.90 -4.68 51.09
CA GLY A 461 -37.21 -3.61 51.78
C GLY A 461 -35.78 -3.43 51.26
N ASN A 462 -35.31 -2.18 51.26
CA ASN A 462 -33.93 -1.85 50.91
C ASN A 462 -33.31 -0.90 51.96
N PRO A 463 -32.49 -1.40 52.90
CA PRO A 463 -32.25 -2.81 53.18
C PRO A 463 -33.49 -3.52 53.79
N PRO A 464 -33.55 -4.86 53.80
CA PRO A 464 -34.66 -5.60 54.40
C PRO A 464 -34.76 -5.36 55.92
N ALA A 465 -35.98 -5.37 56.47
CA ALA A 465 -36.26 -4.85 57.81
C ALA A 465 -35.95 -5.79 58.99
N ALA A 466 -35.85 -7.12 58.78
CA ALA A 466 -35.75 -8.10 59.86
C ALA A 466 -34.34 -8.70 60.06
N THR A 467 -34.08 -9.17 61.29
CA THR A 467 -32.83 -9.84 61.69
C THR A 467 -32.60 -11.12 60.86
N PRO A 468 -31.39 -11.40 60.36
CA PRO A 468 -31.16 -12.54 59.47
C PRO A 468 -31.56 -13.90 60.10
N VAL A 469 -32.27 -14.76 59.35
CA VAL A 469 -32.60 -16.15 59.76
C VAL A 469 -31.98 -17.16 58.81
N ASN A 470 -31.68 -18.34 59.33
CA ASN A 470 -31.18 -19.49 58.57
C ASN A 470 -32.31 -20.47 58.20
N GLY A 471 -32.05 -21.39 57.25
CA GLY A 471 -32.96 -22.50 56.93
C GLY A 471 -33.84 -22.30 55.69
N TRP A 472 -33.34 -21.57 54.69
CA TRP A 472 -34.05 -21.29 53.44
C TRP A 472 -33.73 -22.28 52.31
N ASN A 473 -32.83 -23.24 52.56
CA ASN A 473 -32.37 -24.21 51.58
C ASN A 473 -33.50 -25.04 50.96
N GLY A 474 -33.44 -25.23 49.65
CA GLY A 474 -34.37 -26.06 48.89
C GLY A 474 -35.72 -25.40 48.65
N VAL A 475 -35.84 -24.08 48.82
CA VAL A 475 -37.11 -23.35 48.67
C VAL A 475 -36.95 -22.16 47.75
N THR A 476 -37.96 -21.92 46.92
CA THR A 476 -38.12 -20.72 46.10
C THR A 476 -39.15 -19.78 46.73
N PHE A 477 -38.78 -18.50 46.83
CA PHE A 477 -39.66 -17.43 47.29
C PHE A 477 -39.87 -16.42 46.18
N ILE A 478 -41.12 -16.08 45.90
CA ILE A 478 -41.51 -15.05 44.92
C ILE A 478 -42.28 -13.98 45.68
N GLN A 479 -41.78 -12.76 45.69
CA GLN A 479 -42.42 -11.66 46.40
C GLN A 479 -43.35 -10.89 45.47
N LEU A 480 -44.61 -10.75 45.88
CA LEU A 480 -45.69 -10.16 45.08
C LEU A 480 -45.92 -8.66 45.39
N VAL A 481 -44.90 -7.97 45.90
CA VAL A 481 -45.02 -6.58 46.39
C VAL A 481 -44.88 -5.55 45.27
N ALA A 482 -43.89 -5.71 44.39
CA ALA A 482 -43.69 -4.86 43.24
C ALA A 482 -43.67 -5.71 41.97
N ALA A 483 -44.58 -5.43 41.05
CA ALA A 483 -44.57 -6.03 39.73
C ALA A 483 -43.49 -5.35 38.87
N LEU A 484 -42.84 -6.13 38.01
CA LEU A 484 -41.92 -5.60 37.02
C LEU A 484 -42.69 -4.81 35.95
N THR A 485 -42.03 -3.80 35.37
CA THR A 485 -42.65 -2.92 34.38
C THR A 485 -42.87 -3.66 33.06
N ASN A 486 -44.12 -3.73 32.61
CA ASN A 486 -44.47 -4.34 31.33
C ASN A 486 -43.84 -3.56 30.16
N GLY A 487 -43.32 -4.29 29.17
CA GLY A 487 -42.59 -3.74 28.03
C GLY A 487 -41.12 -3.37 28.31
N ALA A 488 -40.68 -3.37 29.57
CA ALA A 488 -39.28 -3.11 29.91
C ALA A 488 -38.41 -4.35 29.68
N THR A 489 -37.16 -4.11 29.29
CA THR A 489 -36.14 -5.17 29.20
C THR A 489 -35.32 -5.19 30.47
N TYR A 490 -35.09 -6.37 31.06
CA TYR A 490 -34.26 -6.55 32.25
C TYR A 490 -32.98 -7.31 31.92
N ALA A 491 -31.85 -6.86 32.46
CA ALA A 491 -30.52 -7.39 32.14
C ALA A 491 -29.82 -8.06 33.34
N SER A 492 -30.24 -7.74 34.56
CA SER A 492 -29.71 -8.41 35.75
C SER A 492 -30.77 -8.57 36.83
N LEU A 493 -30.56 -9.58 37.65
CA LEU A 493 -31.38 -9.90 38.81
C LEU A 493 -30.48 -9.97 40.04
N GLY A 494 -30.96 -9.46 41.17
CA GLY A 494 -30.20 -9.42 42.40
C GLY A 494 -30.95 -10.00 43.58
N ALA A 495 -30.18 -10.45 44.57
CA ALA A 495 -30.68 -10.91 45.86
C ALA A 495 -29.90 -10.24 46.99
N PHE A 496 -30.52 -10.07 48.15
CA PHE A 496 -29.85 -9.57 49.35
C PHE A 496 -29.52 -10.74 50.29
N LEU A 497 -28.24 -11.02 50.52
CA LEU A 497 -27.81 -12.05 51.47
C LEU A 497 -26.72 -11.52 52.40
N THR A 498 -26.80 -11.92 53.67
CA THR A 498 -25.79 -11.57 54.68
C THR A 498 -24.56 -12.46 54.58
N ASN A 499 -24.76 -13.76 54.32
CA ASN A 499 -23.68 -14.74 54.15
C ASN A 499 -23.59 -15.22 52.70
N SER A 500 -22.44 -15.79 52.33
CA SER A 500 -22.28 -16.42 51.02
C SER A 500 -23.22 -17.62 50.87
N ALA A 501 -23.82 -17.77 49.69
CA ALA A 501 -24.64 -18.92 49.34
C ALA A 501 -24.78 -19.09 47.83
N THR A 502 -25.18 -20.28 47.39
CA THR A 502 -25.58 -20.53 46.00
C THR A 502 -27.08 -20.29 45.84
N VAL A 503 -27.45 -19.39 44.93
CA VAL A 503 -28.84 -19.01 44.65
C VAL A 503 -29.14 -19.06 43.15
N GLN A 504 -30.43 -19.04 42.81
CA GLN A 504 -30.90 -18.70 41.47
C GLN A 504 -31.95 -17.61 41.61
N VAL A 505 -31.77 -16.50 40.89
CA VAL A 505 -32.78 -15.43 40.86
C VAL A 505 -33.56 -15.55 39.55
N LYS A 506 -34.88 -15.36 39.63
CA LYS A 506 -35.83 -15.72 38.57
C LYS A 506 -36.80 -14.58 38.29
N ILE A 507 -37.16 -14.37 37.03
CA ILE A 507 -38.37 -13.64 36.64
C ILE A 507 -39.48 -14.66 36.48
N VAL A 508 -40.61 -14.40 37.14
CA VAL A 508 -41.79 -15.26 37.09
C VAL A 508 -43.01 -14.50 36.62
N LYS A 509 -43.84 -15.14 35.80
CA LYS A 509 -45.16 -14.67 35.43
C LYS A 509 -46.19 -15.33 36.35
N ARG A 510 -46.96 -14.54 37.10
CA ARG A 510 -48.09 -15.08 37.86
C ARG A 510 -49.26 -15.34 36.92
N THR A 511 -49.77 -16.58 36.89
CA THR A 511 -50.88 -16.99 36.02
C THR A 511 -52.21 -17.00 36.75
N SER A 512 -52.21 -17.35 38.04
CA SER A 512 -53.35 -17.20 38.95
C SER A 512 -52.85 -17.16 40.40
N ALA A 513 -53.76 -17.16 41.39
CA ALA A 513 -53.35 -17.29 42.79
C ALA A 513 -52.56 -18.60 43.00
N GLY A 514 -51.36 -18.50 43.59
CA GLY A 514 -50.44 -19.61 43.82
C GLY A 514 -49.73 -20.18 42.58
N ASN A 515 -50.20 -19.89 41.36
CA ASN A 515 -49.66 -20.48 40.13
C ASN A 515 -48.80 -19.49 39.35
N PHE A 516 -47.69 -19.98 38.80
CA PHE A 516 -46.71 -19.16 38.10
C PHE A 516 -45.90 -19.95 37.07
N ASP A 517 -45.30 -19.22 36.13
CA ASP A 517 -44.34 -19.73 35.16
C ASP A 517 -42.98 -19.02 35.37
N VAL A 518 -41.88 -19.74 35.24
CA VAL A 518 -40.53 -19.17 35.23
C VAL A 518 -40.17 -18.83 33.79
N VAL A 519 -39.88 -17.55 33.53
CA VAL A 519 -39.67 -17.04 32.16
C VAL A 519 -38.23 -16.61 31.88
N ALA A 520 -37.45 -16.32 32.93
CA ALA A 520 -36.01 -16.08 32.86
C ALA A 520 -35.36 -16.38 34.22
N ASP A 521 -34.09 -16.77 34.23
CA ASP A 521 -33.32 -16.97 35.46
C ASP A 521 -31.81 -16.81 35.25
N THR A 522 -31.07 -16.67 36.34
CA THR A 522 -29.61 -16.51 36.36
C THR A 522 -28.82 -17.81 36.20
N GLY A 523 -29.47 -18.97 36.23
CA GLY A 523 -28.82 -20.22 36.62
C GLY A 523 -28.30 -20.17 38.06
N ALA A 524 -27.55 -21.20 38.47
CA ALA A 524 -26.90 -21.25 39.77
C ALA A 524 -25.73 -20.26 39.82
N VAL A 525 -25.81 -19.30 40.73
CA VAL A 525 -24.80 -18.25 40.94
C VAL A 525 -24.33 -18.24 42.38
N SER A 526 -23.04 -17.95 42.59
CA SER A 526 -22.45 -17.80 43.92
C SER A 526 -22.62 -16.36 44.40
N HIS A 527 -23.42 -16.16 45.44
CA HIS A 527 -23.55 -14.87 46.11
C HIS A 527 -22.43 -14.71 47.15
N PRO A 528 -21.72 -13.57 47.18
CA PRO A 528 -20.58 -13.37 48.09
C PRO A 528 -20.99 -13.13 49.56
N GLY A 529 -22.23 -12.69 49.79
CA GLY A 529 -22.72 -12.24 51.09
C GLY A 529 -22.48 -10.73 51.26
N GLY A 530 -22.74 -10.20 52.46
CA GLY A 530 -22.49 -8.80 52.79
C GLY A 530 -23.47 -7.77 52.20
N GLY A 531 -24.60 -8.19 51.62
CA GLY A 531 -25.63 -7.29 51.11
C GLY A 531 -26.19 -7.70 49.75
N TRP A 532 -26.38 -6.73 48.86
CA TRP A 532 -26.86 -6.96 47.50
C TRP A 532 -25.74 -7.46 46.57
N ALA A 533 -26.03 -8.48 45.77
CA ALA A 533 -25.29 -8.79 44.55
C ALA A 533 -26.25 -8.95 43.37
N ASP A 534 -25.87 -8.41 42.22
CA ASP A 534 -26.60 -8.58 40.95
C ASP A 534 -25.87 -9.57 40.05
N PHE A 535 -26.66 -10.34 39.31
CA PHE A 535 -26.19 -11.37 38.40
C PHE A 535 -26.80 -11.12 37.02
N PRO A 536 -26.00 -11.15 35.94
CA PRO A 536 -26.50 -10.93 34.60
C PRO A 536 -27.43 -12.06 34.18
N ILE A 537 -28.45 -11.72 33.39
CA ILE A 537 -29.29 -12.66 32.65
C ILE A 537 -29.21 -12.31 31.16
N THR A 538 -29.54 -13.25 30.29
CA THR A 538 -29.87 -12.90 28.89
C THR A 538 -31.00 -11.86 28.93
N PRO A 539 -30.83 -10.67 28.31
CA PRO A 539 -31.82 -9.61 28.39
C PRO A 539 -33.23 -10.11 28.08
N PHE A 540 -34.14 -9.93 29.04
CA PHE A 540 -35.50 -10.45 28.96
C PHE A 540 -36.51 -9.30 28.90
N ILE A 541 -37.32 -9.28 27.84
CA ILE A 541 -38.39 -8.31 27.65
C ILE A 541 -39.63 -8.80 28.37
N ILE A 542 -40.10 -8.04 29.37
CA ILE A 542 -41.41 -8.30 29.98
C ILE A 542 -42.48 -8.02 28.91
N PRO A 543 -43.35 -9.00 28.59
CA PRO A 543 -44.47 -8.76 27.68
C PRO A 543 -45.32 -7.55 28.08
N GLY A 544 -45.95 -6.90 27.10
CA GLY A 544 -46.71 -5.65 27.33
C GLY A 544 -47.90 -5.77 28.29
N THR A 545 -48.27 -6.99 28.69
CA THR A 545 -49.32 -7.26 29.69
C THR A 545 -48.93 -8.43 30.58
N GLY A 546 -49.47 -8.45 31.81
CA GLY A 546 -49.26 -9.51 32.78
C GLY A 546 -48.71 -8.99 34.12
N ALA A 547 -48.56 -9.91 35.07
CA ALA A 547 -48.02 -9.64 36.39
C ALA A 547 -46.73 -10.45 36.58
N TYR A 548 -45.60 -9.76 36.47
CA TYR A 548 -44.27 -10.35 36.54
C TYR A 548 -43.57 -9.94 37.83
N TYR A 549 -42.86 -10.87 38.44
CA TYR A 549 -42.20 -10.68 39.74
C TYR A 549 -40.83 -11.32 39.76
N VAL A 550 -40.01 -10.92 40.73
CA VAL A 550 -38.73 -11.56 41.00
C VAL A 550 -38.90 -12.62 42.09
N GLY A 551 -38.24 -13.77 41.91
CA GLY A 551 -38.12 -14.79 42.95
C GLY A 551 -36.69 -15.27 43.11
N THR A 552 -36.40 -15.88 44.26
CA THR A 552 -35.09 -16.42 44.60
C THR A 552 -35.22 -17.85 45.09
N TYR A 553 -34.49 -18.77 44.46
CA TYR A 553 -34.29 -20.14 44.91
C TYR A 553 -32.96 -20.24 45.66
N PHE A 554 -32.98 -20.86 46.85
CA PHE A 554 -31.78 -21.07 47.67
C PHE A 554 -31.34 -22.53 47.57
N GLN A 555 -30.18 -22.75 46.95
CA GLN A 555 -29.64 -24.11 46.74
C GLN A 555 -28.80 -24.59 47.92
N THR A 556 -28.23 -23.66 48.70
CA THR A 556 -27.55 -23.95 49.96
C THR A 556 -28.23 -23.19 51.08
N ASP A 557 -27.98 -23.61 52.32
CA ASP A 557 -28.38 -22.79 53.47
C ASP A 557 -27.76 -21.40 53.34
N SER A 558 -28.58 -20.40 53.57
CA SER A 558 -28.20 -19.00 53.50
C SER A 558 -28.78 -18.28 54.69
N THR A 559 -28.03 -17.28 55.15
CA THR A 559 -28.53 -16.31 56.12
C THR A 559 -28.83 -15.02 55.36
N THR A 560 -30.09 -14.64 55.33
CA THR A 560 -30.60 -13.47 54.60
C THR A 560 -31.49 -12.64 55.50
N ALA A 561 -31.37 -11.31 55.39
CA ALA A 561 -32.36 -10.40 55.94
C ALA A 561 -33.61 -10.46 55.06
N PHE A 562 -34.79 -10.41 55.68
CA PHE A 562 -36.06 -10.67 55.00
C PHE A 562 -37.10 -9.62 55.38
N ASP A 563 -38.14 -9.53 54.58
CA ASP A 563 -39.34 -8.74 54.90
C ASP A 563 -40.40 -9.62 55.54
N THR A 564 -40.97 -9.17 56.66
CA THR A 564 -42.08 -9.85 57.34
C THR A 564 -43.43 -9.39 56.80
N GLY A 565 -44.42 -10.29 56.74
CA GLY A 565 -45.80 -9.93 56.43
C GLY A 565 -46.05 -9.54 54.97
N VAL A 566 -45.12 -9.85 54.06
CA VAL A 566 -45.27 -9.58 52.63
C VAL A 566 -46.01 -10.70 51.93
N ASN A 567 -46.83 -10.36 50.94
CA ASN A 567 -47.47 -11.36 50.08
C ASN A 567 -46.41 -12.04 49.21
N ARG A 568 -46.32 -13.36 49.32
CA ARG A 568 -45.33 -14.18 48.61
C ARG A 568 -45.94 -15.49 48.14
N ILE A 569 -45.33 -16.10 47.12
CA ILE A 569 -45.50 -17.51 46.79
C ILE A 569 -44.28 -18.26 47.32
N ARG A 570 -44.51 -19.32 48.11
CA ARG A 570 -43.48 -20.25 48.56
C ARG A 570 -43.62 -21.58 47.81
N TYR A 571 -42.53 -22.02 47.18
CA TYR A 571 -42.46 -23.28 46.45
C TYR A 571 -41.30 -24.14 46.97
N SER A 572 -41.54 -25.42 47.24
CA SER A 572 -40.49 -26.35 47.68
C SER A 572 -39.77 -26.91 46.45
N GLY A 573 -38.50 -26.52 46.27
CA GLY A 573 -37.66 -26.90 45.14
C GLY A 573 -37.32 -25.74 44.20
N ASN A 574 -36.70 -26.10 43.08
CA ASN A 574 -36.27 -25.19 42.02
C ASN A 574 -37.25 -25.26 40.83
N PRO A 575 -38.26 -24.38 40.74
CA PRO A 575 -39.19 -24.41 39.63
C PRO A 575 -38.49 -23.96 38.33
N THR A 576 -38.90 -24.57 37.22
CA THR A 576 -38.50 -24.22 35.86
C THR A 576 -39.72 -24.29 34.93
N GLY A 577 -39.68 -23.57 33.82
CA GLY A 577 -40.74 -23.61 32.81
C GLY A 577 -42.13 -23.23 33.33
N THR A 578 -43.16 -23.82 32.73
CA THR A 578 -44.57 -23.45 32.94
C THR A 578 -45.31 -24.38 33.90
N GLY A 579 -46.40 -23.91 34.51
CA GLY A 579 -47.34 -24.74 35.26
C GLY A 579 -46.92 -25.05 36.70
N ASN A 580 -46.10 -24.18 37.31
CA ASN A 580 -45.67 -24.35 38.69
C ASN A 580 -46.76 -23.83 39.65
N SER A 581 -46.89 -24.50 40.81
CA SER A 581 -47.88 -24.15 41.83
C SER A 581 -47.26 -24.16 43.22
N GLY A 582 -47.40 -23.06 43.96
CA GLY A 582 -46.87 -22.89 45.31
C GLY A 582 -47.91 -22.31 46.28
N ALA A 583 -47.55 -22.25 47.55
CA ALA A 583 -48.42 -21.68 48.57
C ALA A 583 -48.33 -20.15 48.56
N GLU A 584 -49.41 -19.47 48.18
CA GLU A 584 -49.52 -18.01 48.27
C GLU A 584 -50.09 -17.58 49.63
N ALA A 585 -49.32 -16.82 50.40
CA ALA A 585 -49.72 -16.32 51.71
C ALA A 585 -48.86 -15.12 52.12
N SER A 586 -49.31 -14.35 53.11
CA SER A 586 -48.46 -13.35 53.77
C SER A 586 -47.42 -14.04 54.66
N GLY A 587 -46.16 -13.60 54.61
CA GLY A 587 -45.10 -14.12 55.48
C GLY A 587 -43.72 -13.55 55.16
N SER A 588 -42.67 -14.27 55.56
CA SER A 588 -41.27 -13.81 55.43
C SER A 588 -40.70 -13.99 54.02
N SER A 589 -40.25 -12.97 53.31
CA SER A 589 -39.61 -13.18 51.99
C SER A 589 -38.23 -12.52 51.96
N PRO A 590 -37.21 -13.17 51.36
CA PRO A 590 -35.95 -12.51 51.08
C PRO A 590 -36.18 -11.42 50.03
N ALA A 591 -35.44 -10.33 50.15
CA ALA A 591 -35.51 -9.26 49.16
C ALA A 591 -34.76 -9.65 47.89
N ALA A 592 -35.42 -9.41 46.77
CA ALA A 592 -34.84 -9.56 45.44
C ALA A 592 -35.01 -8.26 44.67
N ARG A 593 -34.22 -8.06 43.62
CA ARG A 593 -34.36 -6.91 42.73
C ARG A 593 -34.16 -7.32 41.29
N ALA A 594 -34.68 -6.53 40.38
CA ALA A 594 -34.39 -6.64 38.96
C ALA A 594 -33.98 -5.27 38.43
N THR A 595 -32.95 -5.25 37.60
CA THR A 595 -32.43 -4.02 37.00
C THR A 595 -32.72 -4.04 35.50
N THR A 596 -33.42 -3.01 35.04
CA THR A 596 -33.72 -2.83 33.62
C THR A 596 -32.44 -2.63 32.82
N LEU A 597 -32.44 -3.05 31.56
CA LEU A 597 -31.40 -2.67 30.60
C LEU A 597 -31.55 -1.17 30.32
N GLY A 598 -30.51 -0.39 30.60
CA GLY A 598 -30.54 1.04 30.35
C GLY A 598 -30.73 1.39 28.88
N ALA A 599 -31.37 2.54 28.63
CA ALA A 599 -31.53 3.09 27.29
C ALA A 599 -30.16 3.39 26.66
N ILE A 600 -30.08 3.26 25.33
CA ILE A 600 -28.92 3.70 24.57
C ILE A 600 -28.84 5.23 24.65
N GLN A 601 -27.64 5.74 24.89
CA GLN A 601 -27.38 7.18 24.91
C GLN A 601 -26.87 7.64 23.53
N ASN A 602 -26.98 8.94 23.25
CA ASN A 602 -26.43 9.53 22.04
C ASN A 602 -24.92 9.73 22.22
N LEU A 603 -24.13 9.00 21.43
CA LEU A 603 -22.68 9.13 21.40
C LEU A 603 -22.29 10.44 20.73
N THR A 604 -21.27 11.10 21.25
CA THR A 604 -20.44 12.04 20.51
C THR A 604 -18.98 11.68 20.73
N VAL A 605 -18.27 11.35 19.66
CA VAL A 605 -16.84 11.02 19.68
C VAL A 605 -16.16 11.76 18.54
N ARG A 606 -14.91 12.16 18.74
CA ARG A 606 -14.13 12.90 17.74
C ARG A 606 -12.70 12.41 17.71
N SER A 607 -12.01 12.71 16.62
CA SER A 607 -10.58 12.47 16.55
C SER A 607 -9.80 13.45 17.42
N SER A 608 -8.59 13.02 17.79
CA SER A 608 -7.48 13.92 18.08
C SER A 608 -7.19 14.82 16.86
N ALA A 609 -6.54 15.96 17.08
CA ALA A 609 -6.13 16.82 15.96
C ALA A 609 -5.08 16.10 15.10
N PHE A 610 -5.33 16.00 13.80
CA PHE A 610 -4.31 15.60 12.84
C PHE A 610 -3.50 16.83 12.41
N VAL A 611 -2.44 16.61 11.63
CA VAL A 611 -1.57 17.69 11.13
C VAL A 611 -1.72 17.79 9.61
N ALA A 612 -2.15 18.95 9.12
CA ALA A 612 -2.16 19.27 7.70
C ALA A 612 -0.98 20.19 7.34
N ALA A 613 -0.38 19.96 6.18
CA ALA A 613 0.70 20.82 5.67
C ALA A 613 0.21 22.25 5.34
N VAL A 614 -1.05 22.37 4.88
CA VAL A 614 -1.73 23.62 4.54
C VAL A 614 -3.15 23.56 5.09
N ALA A 615 -3.76 24.71 5.38
CA ALA A 615 -5.12 24.78 5.87
C ALA A 615 -6.10 24.21 4.82
N PRO A 616 -6.79 23.09 5.12
CA PRO A 616 -7.63 22.43 4.13
C PRO A 616 -8.82 23.28 3.72
N THR A 617 -9.21 23.17 2.46
CA THR A 617 -10.42 23.79 1.91
C THR A 617 -11.54 22.78 1.75
N LYS A 618 -11.22 21.49 1.58
CA LYS A 618 -12.20 20.41 1.39
C LYS A 618 -11.85 19.18 2.22
N MET A 619 -12.87 18.42 2.62
CA MET A 619 -12.70 17.14 3.32
C MET A 619 -13.76 16.13 2.87
N THR A 620 -13.38 14.85 2.79
CA THR A 620 -14.29 13.70 2.57
C THR A 620 -13.87 12.55 3.50
N ALA A 621 -14.77 11.59 3.72
CA ALA A 621 -14.45 10.44 4.55
C ALA A 621 -15.18 9.16 4.09
N LEU A 622 -14.61 8.02 4.46
CA LEU A 622 -15.24 6.71 4.35
C LEU A 622 -15.37 6.10 5.74
N LEU A 623 -16.55 5.57 6.08
CA LEU A 623 -16.84 4.97 7.38
C LEU A 623 -17.24 3.50 7.23
N CYS A 624 -16.82 2.69 8.18
CA CYS A 624 -17.37 1.35 8.40
C CYS A 624 -18.27 1.39 9.64
N VAL A 625 -19.58 1.23 9.44
CA VAL A 625 -20.59 1.41 10.48
C VAL A 625 -21.44 0.16 10.61
N LYS A 626 -21.75 -0.25 11.84
CA LYS A 626 -22.72 -1.32 12.11
C LYS A 626 -23.94 -0.77 12.83
N GLU A 627 -25.08 -0.88 12.16
CA GLU A 627 -26.38 -0.49 12.68
C GLU A 627 -26.96 -1.66 13.49
N VAL A 628 -26.75 -1.64 14.81
CA VAL A 628 -27.28 -2.69 15.71
C VAL A 628 -28.80 -2.53 15.85
N ASP A 629 -29.25 -1.28 15.96
CA ASP A 629 -30.65 -0.91 15.76
C ASP A 629 -30.84 -0.44 14.31
N ALA A 630 -32.03 -0.64 13.74
CA ALA A 630 -32.39 -0.04 12.46
C ALA A 630 -32.23 1.49 12.54
N ALA A 631 -31.35 2.01 11.67
CA ALA A 631 -30.89 3.39 11.65
C ALA A 631 -30.74 3.88 10.20
N VAL A 632 -30.68 5.20 10.01
CA VAL A 632 -30.50 5.85 8.70
C VAL A 632 -29.35 6.85 8.78
N ALA A 633 -28.38 6.72 7.87
CA ALA A 633 -27.26 7.66 7.73
C ALA A 633 -27.75 9.11 7.55
N GLY A 634 -27.13 10.06 8.24
CA GLY A 634 -27.51 11.47 8.23
C GLY A 634 -28.72 11.83 9.11
N THR A 635 -29.47 10.83 9.60
CA THR A 635 -30.64 11.04 10.49
C THR A 635 -30.39 10.50 11.89
N ASP A 636 -29.97 9.25 12.00
CA ASP A 636 -29.71 8.56 13.27
C ASP A 636 -28.22 8.55 13.63
N TYR A 637 -27.35 8.89 12.69
CA TYR A 637 -25.96 9.18 12.94
C TYR A 637 -25.43 10.18 11.92
N THR A 638 -24.42 10.95 12.31
CA THR A 638 -23.84 12.02 11.48
C THR A 638 -22.32 12.01 11.61
N LEU A 639 -21.66 12.48 10.56
CA LEU A 639 -20.24 12.80 10.56
C LEU A 639 -20.08 14.30 10.29
N GLU A 640 -19.19 14.92 11.04
CA GLU A 640 -18.82 16.31 10.87
C GLU A 640 -17.31 16.43 10.76
N CYS A 641 -16.83 17.43 10.02
CA CYS A 641 -15.42 17.72 9.84
C CYS A 641 -15.07 19.15 10.26
N SER A 642 -13.80 19.34 10.63
CA SER A 642 -13.27 20.62 11.10
C SER A 642 -11.85 20.81 10.60
N ARG A 643 -11.47 22.02 10.19
CA ARG A 643 -10.08 22.43 9.90
C ARG A 643 -9.40 23.18 11.04
N ASP A 644 -10.14 23.59 12.06
CA ASP A 644 -9.71 24.53 13.11
C ASP A 644 -9.55 23.89 14.50
N GLY A 645 -9.18 22.61 14.52
CA GLY A 645 -8.99 21.86 15.76
C GLY A 645 -10.30 21.52 16.48
N GLY A 646 -11.45 21.62 15.81
CA GLY A 646 -12.77 21.31 16.36
C GLY A 646 -13.45 22.49 17.04
N THR A 647 -13.06 23.72 16.73
CA THR A 647 -13.73 24.94 17.20
C THR A 647 -15.04 25.15 16.44
N THR A 648 -15.01 24.93 15.12
CA THR A 648 -16.17 24.90 14.24
C THR A 648 -16.28 23.56 13.53
N TRP A 649 -17.50 23.22 13.09
CA TRP A 649 -17.83 21.92 12.51
C TRP A 649 -18.75 22.11 11.31
N ALA A 650 -18.46 21.41 10.22
CA ALA A 650 -19.32 21.30 9.05
C ALA A 650 -19.87 19.87 8.98
N ALA A 651 -21.19 19.73 8.81
CA ALA A 651 -21.81 18.43 8.63
C ALA A 651 -21.52 17.89 7.24
N MET A 652 -21.17 16.60 7.16
CA MET A 652 -20.93 15.89 5.91
C MET A 652 -22.19 15.11 5.55
N ALA A 653 -22.63 15.21 4.29
CA ALA A 653 -23.72 14.38 3.80
C ALA A 653 -23.26 12.92 3.70
N LEU A 654 -24.09 11.98 4.14
CA LEU A 654 -23.73 10.57 4.23
C LEU A 654 -24.55 9.74 3.24
N THR A 655 -23.86 8.90 2.46
CA THR A 655 -24.46 7.98 1.49
C THR A 655 -23.97 6.56 1.77
N GLU A 656 -24.90 5.62 1.98
CA GLU A 656 -24.55 4.20 2.08
C GLU A 656 -24.17 3.67 0.69
N LEU A 657 -22.99 3.07 0.57
CA LEU A 657 -22.52 2.46 -0.68
C LEU A 657 -22.96 1.00 -0.78
N PHE A 658 -22.55 0.18 0.18
CA PHE A 658 -22.89 -1.23 0.24
C PHE A 658 -22.74 -1.79 1.66
N THR A 659 -23.36 -2.94 1.90
CA THR A 659 -23.15 -3.74 3.11
C THR A 659 -22.10 -4.81 2.84
N SER A 660 -21.00 -4.82 3.60
CA SER A 660 -19.97 -5.83 3.45
C SER A 660 -20.49 -7.21 3.84
N SER A 661 -20.14 -8.23 3.06
CA SER A 661 -20.51 -9.63 3.30
C SER A 661 -19.56 -10.30 4.29
N SER A 662 -19.28 -9.65 5.43
CA SER A 662 -18.42 -10.21 6.47
C SER A 662 -19.16 -11.31 7.26
N PRO A 663 -18.49 -12.43 7.64
CA PRO A 663 -19.10 -13.53 8.40
C PRO A 663 -19.54 -13.16 9.84
N THR A 664 -19.19 -11.98 10.36
CA THR A 664 -19.47 -11.61 11.77
C THR A 664 -20.45 -10.46 11.99
N ALA A 665 -20.93 -9.76 10.95
CA ALA A 665 -22.16 -8.93 10.94
C ALA A 665 -22.17 -8.04 9.69
N SER A 666 -23.38 -7.58 9.32
CA SER A 666 -23.65 -6.56 8.30
C SER A 666 -23.02 -5.20 8.64
N VAL A 667 -21.72 -5.02 8.38
CA VAL A 667 -21.05 -3.72 8.43
C VAL A 667 -21.33 -2.98 7.13
N ARG A 668 -21.88 -1.77 7.22
CA ARG A 668 -22.14 -0.88 6.09
C ARG A 668 -20.94 0.00 5.83
N VAL A 669 -20.60 0.14 4.55
CA VAL A 669 -19.63 1.11 4.07
C VAL A 669 -20.40 2.36 3.66
N VAL A 670 -20.11 3.46 4.33
CA VAL A 670 -20.79 4.75 4.17
C VAL A 670 -19.77 5.78 3.73
N GLU A 671 -20.05 6.45 2.61
CA GLU A 671 -19.26 7.57 2.13
C GLU A 671 -19.83 8.88 2.67
N ALA A 672 -18.92 9.80 3.00
CA ALA A 672 -19.24 11.17 3.36
C ALA A 672 -18.82 12.09 2.21
N ASP A 673 -19.78 12.82 1.64
CA ASP A 673 -19.56 13.70 0.48
C ASP A 673 -18.45 14.72 0.75
N GLU A 674 -17.78 15.13 -0.33
CA GLU A 674 -16.80 16.22 -0.26
C GLU A 674 -17.46 17.50 0.28
N THR A 675 -16.98 17.95 1.43
CA THR A 675 -17.52 19.06 2.18
C THR A 675 -16.55 20.23 2.14
N ASP A 676 -17.03 21.40 1.69
CA ASP A 676 -16.27 22.65 1.72
C ASP A 676 -16.15 23.17 3.17
N VAL A 677 -14.92 23.28 3.65
CA VAL A 677 -14.58 23.80 4.98
C VAL A 677 -13.89 25.16 4.90
N SER A 678 -13.76 25.76 3.72
CA SER A 678 -13.09 27.06 3.53
C SER A 678 -13.74 28.22 4.28
N GLY A 679 -15.02 28.10 4.63
CA GLY A 679 -15.76 29.05 5.46
C GLY A 679 -15.46 28.98 6.97
N GLN A 680 -14.77 27.94 7.44
CA GLN A 680 -14.32 27.84 8.83
C GLN A 680 -13.06 28.68 9.07
N PRO A 681 -12.76 29.09 10.32
CA PRO A 681 -11.49 29.70 10.68
C PRO A 681 -10.29 28.93 10.12
N SER A 682 -9.26 29.65 9.65
CA SER A 682 -8.10 29.00 9.04
C SER A 682 -7.27 28.25 10.08
N GLY A 683 -6.99 26.96 9.81
CA GLY A 683 -6.22 26.09 10.70
C GLY A 683 -5.66 24.88 9.96
N THR A 684 -4.61 24.29 10.51
CA THR A 684 -3.90 23.11 9.98
C THR A 684 -4.15 21.86 10.85
N ALA A 685 -5.24 21.87 11.62
CA ALA A 685 -5.56 20.84 12.60
C ALA A 685 -6.87 20.14 12.26
N PRO A 686 -6.91 19.32 11.19
CA PRO A 686 -8.14 18.67 10.78
C PRO A 686 -8.63 17.67 11.83
N ARG A 687 -9.96 17.54 11.94
CA ARG A 687 -10.64 16.58 12.81
C ARG A 687 -11.93 16.08 12.19
N TRP A 688 -12.33 14.87 12.58
CA TRP A 688 -13.69 14.37 12.39
C TRP A 688 -14.44 14.25 13.72
N ARG A 689 -15.77 14.31 13.69
CA ARG A 689 -16.66 14.04 14.83
C ARG A 689 -17.84 13.20 14.37
N PHE A 690 -17.99 12.03 15.00
CA PHE A 690 -19.09 11.11 14.78
C PHE A 690 -20.10 11.23 15.92
N LYS A 691 -21.39 11.23 15.58
CA LYS A 691 -22.46 11.33 16.56
C LYS A 691 -23.54 10.31 16.25
N THR A 692 -24.04 9.64 17.27
CA THR A 692 -25.32 8.93 17.18
C THR A 692 -26.44 9.82 17.71
N LEU A 693 -27.62 9.66 17.12
CA LEU A 693 -28.81 10.45 17.35
C LEU A 693 -29.98 9.51 17.63
N ASN A 694 -31.09 10.07 18.11
CA ASN A 694 -32.35 9.34 18.34
C ASN A 694 -32.22 8.07 19.20
N THR A 695 -31.21 8.01 20.08
CA THR A 695 -30.95 6.89 21.00
C THR A 695 -30.81 5.54 20.28
N LYS A 696 -30.19 5.54 19.09
CA LYS A 696 -29.95 4.32 18.30
C LYS A 696 -28.57 3.73 18.57
N ALA A 697 -28.52 2.40 18.72
CA ALA A 697 -27.27 1.66 18.80
C ALA A 697 -26.61 1.57 17.41
N VAL A 698 -25.65 2.45 17.18
CA VAL A 698 -24.83 2.47 15.96
C VAL A 698 -23.37 2.41 16.38
N GLU A 699 -22.63 1.46 15.85
CA GLU A 699 -21.22 1.23 16.14
C GLU A 699 -20.36 1.73 14.99
N LEU A 700 -19.34 2.54 15.28
CA LEU A 700 -18.33 2.95 14.32
C LEU A 700 -17.12 2.02 14.46
N HIS A 701 -16.81 1.29 13.39
CA HIS A 701 -15.74 0.28 13.33
C HIS A 701 -14.46 0.83 12.71
N ALA A 702 -14.56 1.73 11.74
CA ALA A 702 -13.39 2.32 11.11
C ALA A 702 -13.73 3.66 10.44
N ALA A 703 -12.75 4.54 10.33
CA ALA A 703 -12.89 5.79 9.56
C ALA A 703 -11.63 6.12 8.76
N CYS A 704 -11.81 6.49 7.50
CA CYS A 704 -10.78 7.04 6.64
C CYS A 704 -11.14 8.50 6.33
N LEU A 705 -10.38 9.47 6.83
CA LEU A 705 -10.59 10.90 6.55
C LEU A 705 -9.54 11.38 5.53
N TYR A 706 -9.98 12.16 4.54
CA TYR A 706 -9.13 12.83 3.57
C TYR A 706 -9.37 14.35 3.60
N TRP A 707 -8.31 15.12 3.38
CA TRP A 707 -8.38 16.58 3.27
C TRP A 707 -7.48 17.13 2.15
N SER A 708 -7.88 18.26 1.57
CA SER A 708 -7.14 18.96 0.50
C SER A 708 -7.15 20.47 0.61
#